data_AF-A0A934P9F2-F1
#
_entry.id   AF-A0A934P9F2-F1
#
_cell.length_a   1.000
_cell.length_b   1.000
_cell.length_c   1.000
_cell.angle_alpha   90.00
_cell.angle_beta   90.00
_cell.angle_gamma   90.00
#
_symmetry.space_group_name_H-M   'P 1'
#
loop_
_entity.id
_entity.type
_entity.pdbx_description
1 polymer ?
#
loop_
_entity_poly.entity_id
_entity_poly.type
_entity_poly.pdbx_seq_one_letter_code
_entity_poly.pdbx_strand_id
1 'polypeptide(L)'
;MSNIKHKNYLEHEIHVKFVDGILEHSQEWQWLIDYFEDNFELSDIKSFSEFQNRSNPLIRIMTYFLKILDVCNKDFHFDILLLREIYLISKYYVGAVERESGSLKIKTDFCKILFLIVWLTKLENSGNNSNYTVDNRFINQRNFHQAINMEAFDYEKEDILLYLNQISILGFEQAKQNIEDNLNKVVYDVSDDFFEKYGENLLSANCFGFQSLDRDINLTWQENTLLDTLQISIRDGEILPMFSGGGSAIPDYSLWTHPLLKQIKSYFNHWISDFVIESIDFLLNKETPSLETIEKHCNLLTELIKNGDDYEIYSSSTYEILALLYKERIMDKVEKTEVIRAFYKTIHSITSIDLLLIFRLSFPMSKEQISSVKDYIENQYKSISSVNDINILTQYLENSDIARYISQKYYEKTKNKFFDLIKGINDISVANLFYQAMLFFLEVNQTNQKVDKRIVKQDMIYLQEYWQTGVYHEQVESLHEFTHSIEVPTEEVEKFNKSVMNNPIILANNCVISKVEDMVSVMKEVSKSALIHMVSRITISPIFPMKDTGINFDKHETDIILKTQVEKIVQKYGYKFLNTLDIEVYVSAIHKRYKDNTNLCITIFNKEKELYALLEDLLEVSLIPYEKNISLGHITQLFPLLETEIRQLGKLFGIVPFKESLNDFMKFKDPSSILRELINNLYLELDGFERIPDLLFVYHFMYNSNSLNIRNECIHGRDYIEGCSLKFGFKVTLMALYMVRYRINVILTNLSKMKDD
;
A
#
# COMPACT_ATOMS: atom_id res chain seq x y z
N MET A 1 -19.59 -41.77 0.77
CA MET A 1 -18.23 -41.17 0.70
C MET A 1 -18.43 -39.69 0.47
N SER A 2 -18.03 -38.87 1.42
CA SER A 2 -18.08 -37.41 1.33
C SER A 2 -17.33 -36.97 0.09
N ASN A 3 -17.91 -36.10 -0.74
CA ASN A 3 -17.18 -35.35 -1.77
C ASN A 3 -16.08 -34.57 -1.04
N ILE A 4 -14.86 -35.09 -1.02
CA ILE A 4 -13.70 -34.33 -0.55
C ILE A 4 -13.49 -33.26 -1.60
N LYS A 5 -13.87 -32.02 -1.26
CA LYS A 5 -13.61 -30.87 -2.12
C LYS A 5 -12.13 -30.54 -1.94
N HIS A 6 -11.29 -30.99 -2.88
CA HIS A 6 -9.88 -30.61 -2.92
C HIS A 6 -9.76 -29.08 -2.92
N LYS A 7 -8.80 -28.55 -2.16
CA LYS A 7 -8.57 -27.11 -2.05
C LYS A 7 -7.74 -26.61 -3.23
N ASN A 8 -6.74 -27.38 -3.67
CA ASN A 8 -5.80 -27.00 -4.73
C ASN A 8 -4.99 -25.71 -4.46
N TYR A 9 -4.82 -25.33 -3.18
CA TYR A 9 -3.96 -24.23 -2.74
C TYR A 9 -3.43 -24.47 -1.31
N LEU A 10 -2.40 -23.71 -0.91
CA LEU A 10 -1.89 -23.68 0.48
C LEU A 10 -2.65 -22.64 1.30
N GLU A 11 -3.18 -23.02 2.46
CA GLU A 11 -3.68 -22.05 3.44
C GLU A 11 -2.56 -21.18 3.99
N HIS A 12 -2.89 -19.99 4.52
CA HIS A 12 -1.90 -19.00 4.98
C HIS A 12 -0.88 -19.58 5.94
N GLU A 13 -1.32 -20.31 6.97
CA GLU A 13 -0.43 -20.89 7.98
C GLU A 13 0.53 -21.93 7.38
N ILE A 14 0.06 -22.70 6.40
CA ILE A 14 0.87 -23.67 5.66
C ILE A 14 1.88 -22.98 4.75
N HIS A 15 1.47 -21.89 4.10
CA HIS A 15 2.37 -21.05 3.30
C HIS A 15 3.44 -20.40 4.17
N VAL A 16 3.09 -19.88 5.35
CA VAL A 16 4.05 -19.32 6.31
C VAL A 16 5.04 -20.39 6.76
N LYS A 17 4.57 -21.58 7.15
CA LYS A 17 5.44 -22.71 7.53
C LYS A 17 6.37 -23.10 6.39
N PHE A 18 5.89 -23.09 5.15
CA PHE A 18 6.71 -23.34 3.97
C PHE A 18 7.82 -22.29 3.82
N VAL A 19 7.49 -20.99 3.85
CA VAL A 19 8.51 -19.93 3.68
C VAL A 19 9.51 -19.91 4.84
N ASP A 20 9.05 -20.06 6.08
CA ASP A 20 9.92 -20.16 7.26
C ASP A 20 10.89 -21.35 7.11
N GLY A 21 10.39 -22.52 6.68
CA GLY A 21 11.23 -23.70 6.45
C GLY A 21 12.29 -23.50 5.35
N ILE A 22 12.00 -22.73 4.29
CA ILE A 22 12.97 -22.38 3.25
C ILE A 22 14.06 -21.48 3.83
N LEU A 23 13.68 -20.43 4.58
CA LEU A 23 14.62 -19.49 5.18
C LEU A 23 15.52 -20.14 6.25
N GLU A 24 15.01 -21.15 6.95
CA GLU A 24 15.74 -21.92 7.95
C GLU A 24 16.59 -23.05 7.33
N HIS A 25 16.54 -23.25 6.02
CA HIS A 25 17.14 -24.40 5.32
C HIS A 25 16.73 -25.76 5.93
N SER A 26 15.45 -25.89 6.27
CA SER A 26 14.89 -27.11 6.87
C SER A 26 15.19 -28.34 6.00
N GLN A 27 15.39 -29.48 6.65
CA GLN A 27 15.54 -30.79 5.98
C GLN A 27 14.28 -31.66 6.11
N GLU A 28 13.27 -31.17 6.83
CA GLU A 28 12.05 -31.92 7.16
C GLU A 28 10.87 -31.38 6.36
N TRP A 29 10.62 -31.98 5.19
CA TRP A 29 9.60 -31.55 4.22
C TRP A 29 8.50 -32.58 3.96
N GLN A 30 8.57 -33.77 4.57
CA GLN A 30 7.56 -34.82 4.38
C GLN A 30 6.14 -34.32 4.67
N TRP A 31 5.98 -33.47 5.70
CA TRP A 31 4.71 -32.88 6.06
C TRP A 31 4.04 -32.09 4.91
N LEU A 32 4.81 -31.52 3.99
CA LEU A 32 4.26 -30.78 2.85
C LEU A 32 3.80 -31.73 1.74
N ILE A 33 4.51 -32.85 1.58
CA ILE A 33 4.11 -33.94 0.66
C ILE A 33 2.76 -34.49 1.12
N ASP A 34 2.68 -34.87 2.41
CA ASP A 34 1.45 -35.39 3.02
C ASP A 34 0.30 -34.37 2.85
N TYR A 35 0.57 -33.08 3.05
CA TYR A 35 -0.42 -32.02 2.82
C TYR A 35 -0.90 -31.97 1.35
N PHE A 36 0.00 -32.08 0.38
CA PHE A 36 -0.38 -32.10 -1.03
C PHE A 36 -1.26 -33.30 -1.35
N GLU A 37 -0.91 -34.49 -0.86
CA GLU A 37 -1.67 -35.72 -1.09
C GLU A 37 -3.09 -35.65 -0.51
N ASP A 38 -3.26 -34.99 0.64
CA ASP A 38 -4.57 -34.81 1.29
C ASP A 38 -5.42 -33.70 0.66
N ASN A 39 -4.82 -32.67 0.06
CA ASN A 39 -5.53 -31.42 -0.28
C ASN A 39 -5.60 -31.06 -1.78
N PHE A 40 -4.83 -31.75 -2.63
CA PHE A 40 -4.79 -31.49 -4.08
C PHE A 40 -5.44 -32.61 -4.91
N GLU A 41 -5.99 -32.26 -6.07
CA GLU A 41 -6.48 -33.21 -7.05
C GLU A 41 -5.33 -33.80 -7.87
N LEU A 42 -4.92 -35.04 -7.55
CA LEU A 42 -3.72 -35.69 -8.09
C LEU A 42 -4.01 -36.92 -8.97
N SER A 43 -5.22 -37.03 -9.52
CA SER A 43 -5.57 -38.03 -10.56
C SER A 43 -4.82 -37.75 -11.87
N ASP A 44 -4.55 -38.76 -12.69
CA ASP A 44 -4.00 -38.50 -14.04
C ASP A 44 -5.08 -37.95 -14.98
N ILE A 45 -4.65 -37.30 -16.06
CA ILE A 45 -5.51 -36.65 -17.06
C ILE A 45 -5.93 -37.61 -18.18
N LYS A 46 -7.02 -37.28 -18.89
CA LYS A 46 -7.51 -38.03 -20.06
C LYS A 46 -7.52 -37.24 -21.36
N SER A 47 -7.32 -35.92 -21.29
CA SER A 47 -7.34 -35.03 -22.45
C SER A 47 -6.42 -33.83 -22.24
N PHE A 48 -6.02 -33.17 -23.34
CA PHE A 48 -5.23 -31.95 -23.27
C PHE A 48 -6.00 -30.77 -22.65
N SER A 49 -7.32 -30.71 -22.82
CA SER A 49 -8.14 -29.71 -22.11
C SER A 49 -8.09 -29.91 -20.59
N GLU A 50 -8.08 -31.16 -20.13
CA GLU A 50 -7.92 -31.47 -18.70
C GLU A 50 -6.52 -31.09 -18.20
N PHE A 51 -5.47 -31.28 -19.01
CA PHE A 51 -4.13 -30.75 -18.73
C PHE A 51 -4.16 -29.24 -18.49
N GLN A 52 -4.74 -28.48 -19.42
CA GLN A 52 -4.79 -27.01 -19.33
C GLN A 52 -5.51 -26.56 -18.06
N ASN A 53 -6.67 -27.15 -17.75
CA ASN A 53 -7.47 -26.81 -16.56
C ASN A 53 -6.77 -27.13 -15.23
N ARG A 54 -5.93 -28.18 -15.19
CA ARG A 54 -5.26 -28.66 -13.97
C ARG A 54 -3.80 -28.24 -13.86
N SER A 55 -3.24 -27.64 -14.90
CA SER A 55 -1.82 -27.26 -15.00
C SER A 55 -1.40 -26.29 -13.90
N ASN A 56 -2.14 -25.20 -13.67
CA ASN A 56 -1.79 -24.16 -12.71
C ASN A 56 -1.52 -24.66 -11.28
N PRO A 57 -2.43 -25.40 -10.61
CA PRO A 57 -2.18 -25.88 -9.25
C PRO A 57 -1.02 -26.88 -9.19
N LEU A 58 -0.83 -27.72 -10.21
CA LEU A 58 0.22 -28.74 -10.24
C LEU A 58 1.61 -28.17 -10.57
N ILE A 59 1.69 -27.17 -11.47
CA ILE A 59 2.90 -26.38 -11.72
C ILE A 59 3.28 -25.62 -10.45
N ARG A 60 2.31 -25.13 -9.67
CA ARG A 60 2.57 -24.50 -8.38
C ARG A 60 3.16 -25.47 -7.34
N ILE A 61 2.78 -26.75 -7.36
CA ILE A 61 3.48 -27.77 -6.57
C ILE A 61 4.94 -27.90 -7.00
N MET A 62 5.18 -27.95 -8.32
CA MET A 62 6.54 -28.01 -8.86
C MET A 62 7.40 -26.83 -8.37
N THR A 63 6.87 -25.60 -8.38
CA THR A 63 7.62 -24.42 -7.88
C THR A 63 7.95 -24.51 -6.39
N TYR A 64 7.10 -25.14 -5.57
CA TYR A 64 7.44 -25.43 -4.17
C TYR A 64 8.56 -26.46 -4.06
N PHE A 65 8.55 -27.52 -4.88
CA PHE A 65 9.64 -28.49 -4.90
C PHE A 65 10.97 -27.91 -5.36
N LEU A 66 10.99 -27.02 -6.35
CA LEU A 66 12.21 -26.33 -6.76
C LEU A 66 12.85 -25.58 -5.59
N LYS A 67 12.06 -24.78 -4.86
CA LYS A 67 12.53 -24.07 -3.66
C LYS A 67 13.05 -25.02 -2.58
N ILE A 68 12.40 -26.17 -2.39
CA ILE A 68 12.86 -27.19 -1.43
C ILE A 68 14.19 -27.79 -1.88
N LEU A 69 14.36 -28.09 -3.16
CA LEU A 69 15.59 -28.65 -3.71
C LEU A 69 16.78 -27.70 -3.58
N ASP A 70 16.55 -26.38 -3.52
CA ASP A 70 17.60 -25.39 -3.25
C ASP A 70 18.19 -25.51 -1.83
N VAL A 71 17.42 -26.05 -0.88
CA VAL A 71 17.78 -26.05 0.55
C VAL A 71 17.86 -27.45 1.19
N CYS A 72 17.32 -28.48 0.52
CA CYS A 72 17.20 -29.84 1.04
C CYS A 72 17.75 -30.86 0.04
N ASN A 73 18.53 -31.82 0.54
CA ASN A 73 19.12 -32.90 -0.26
C ASN A 73 18.53 -34.29 0.04
N LYS A 74 17.51 -34.38 0.90
CA LYS A 74 16.84 -35.65 1.24
C LYS A 74 15.80 -36.04 0.19
N ASP A 75 15.62 -37.35 0.03
CA ASP A 75 14.49 -37.93 -0.69
C ASP A 75 13.25 -38.03 0.21
N PHE A 76 12.08 -38.00 -0.42
CA PHE A 76 10.79 -38.05 0.25
C PHE A 76 9.99 -39.29 -0.13
N HIS A 77 9.06 -39.66 0.75
CA HIS A 77 8.07 -40.69 0.47
C HIS A 77 6.87 -40.07 -0.25
N PHE A 78 6.35 -40.79 -1.25
CA PHE A 78 5.19 -40.38 -2.04
C PHE A 78 4.25 -41.58 -2.19
N ASP A 79 3.01 -41.42 -1.75
CA ASP A 79 1.94 -42.40 -1.97
C ASP A 79 1.33 -42.24 -3.37
N ILE A 80 1.36 -41.03 -3.93
CA ILE A 80 0.74 -40.71 -5.23
C ILE A 80 1.80 -40.60 -6.34
N LEU A 81 1.63 -41.42 -7.39
CA LEU A 81 2.55 -41.50 -8.54
C LEU A 81 2.76 -40.15 -9.24
N LEU A 82 1.67 -39.42 -9.53
CA LEU A 82 1.72 -38.14 -10.23
C LEU A 82 2.57 -37.11 -9.45
N LEU A 83 2.41 -37.05 -8.13
CA LEU A 83 3.19 -36.14 -7.28
C LEU A 83 4.68 -36.49 -7.27
N ARG A 84 5.00 -37.79 -7.19
CA ARG A 84 6.36 -38.30 -7.30
C ARG A 84 7.02 -37.92 -8.63
N GLU A 85 6.27 -37.98 -9.73
CA GLU A 85 6.75 -37.61 -11.06
C GLU A 85 6.96 -36.09 -11.18
N ILE A 86 6.09 -35.25 -10.61
CA ILE A 86 6.32 -33.79 -10.53
C ILE A 86 7.61 -33.47 -9.76
N TYR A 87 7.87 -34.17 -8.64
CA TYR A 87 9.13 -34.03 -7.91
C TYR A 87 10.35 -34.46 -8.75
N LEU A 88 10.22 -35.54 -9.53
CA LEU A 88 11.26 -35.97 -10.46
C LEU A 88 11.54 -34.93 -11.56
N ILE A 89 10.49 -34.33 -12.12
CA ILE A 89 10.61 -33.22 -13.10
C ILE A 89 11.32 -32.03 -12.46
N SER A 90 11.02 -31.73 -11.20
CA SER A 90 11.70 -30.68 -10.43
C SER A 90 13.20 -30.96 -10.27
N LYS A 91 13.58 -32.22 -10.00
CA LYS A 91 14.99 -32.64 -9.98
C LYS A 91 15.68 -32.51 -11.35
N TYR A 92 14.98 -32.85 -12.43
CA TYR A 92 15.47 -32.62 -13.78
C TYR A 92 15.69 -31.13 -14.06
N TYR A 93 14.76 -30.25 -13.62
CA TYR A 93 14.88 -28.80 -13.78
C TYR A 93 16.19 -28.28 -13.19
N VAL A 94 16.50 -28.62 -11.93
CA VAL A 94 17.73 -28.19 -11.25
C VAL A 94 18.99 -28.95 -11.70
N GLY A 95 18.87 -29.93 -12.62
CA GLY A 95 19.99 -30.71 -13.16
C GLY A 95 20.47 -31.86 -12.27
N ALA A 96 19.69 -32.26 -11.25
CA ALA A 96 20.00 -33.39 -10.37
C ALA A 96 19.72 -34.75 -11.03
N VAL A 97 19.00 -34.77 -12.16
CA VAL A 97 18.66 -35.97 -12.93
C VAL A 97 18.86 -35.66 -14.42
N GLU A 98 19.49 -36.58 -15.15
CA GLU A 98 19.69 -36.45 -16.61
C GLU A 98 18.39 -36.69 -17.38
N ARG A 99 18.23 -36.02 -18.53
CA ARG A 99 17.04 -36.07 -19.38
C ARG A 99 16.57 -37.50 -19.68
N GLU A 100 17.47 -38.34 -20.17
CA GLU A 100 17.19 -39.74 -20.55
C GLU A 100 16.72 -40.58 -19.35
N SER A 101 17.40 -40.43 -18.22
CA SER A 101 17.07 -41.16 -17.00
C SER A 101 15.75 -40.70 -16.37
N GLY A 102 15.41 -39.41 -16.54
CA GLY A 102 14.17 -38.79 -16.08
C GLY A 102 12.98 -39.22 -16.92
N SER A 103 13.08 -39.09 -18.25
CA SER A 103 11.98 -39.37 -19.19
C SER A 103 11.50 -40.83 -19.09
N LEU A 104 12.41 -41.80 -18.93
CA LEU A 104 12.08 -43.23 -18.80
C LEU A 104 11.24 -43.55 -17.55
N LYS A 105 11.29 -42.71 -16.51
CA LYS A 105 10.58 -42.93 -15.24
C LYS A 105 9.19 -42.30 -15.21
N ILE A 106 8.88 -41.42 -16.17
CA ILE A 106 7.62 -40.69 -16.25
C ILE A 106 6.58 -41.55 -16.98
N LYS A 107 5.44 -41.78 -16.32
CA LYS A 107 4.37 -42.66 -16.81
C LYS A 107 3.04 -41.95 -16.96
N THR A 108 2.73 -40.99 -16.09
CA THR A 108 1.45 -40.28 -16.14
C THR A 108 1.40 -39.34 -17.33
N ASP A 109 0.24 -39.23 -17.98
CA ASP A 109 0.10 -38.41 -19.19
C ASP A 109 0.26 -36.93 -18.88
N PHE A 110 -0.17 -36.48 -17.70
CA PHE A 110 0.10 -35.12 -17.22
C PHE A 110 1.60 -34.84 -17.16
N CYS A 111 2.37 -35.73 -16.52
CA CYS A 111 3.81 -35.52 -16.33
C CYS A 111 4.60 -35.66 -17.63
N LYS A 112 4.14 -36.45 -18.61
CA LYS A 112 4.77 -36.50 -19.94
C LYS A 112 4.77 -35.13 -20.62
N ILE A 113 3.61 -34.47 -20.61
CA ILE A 113 3.44 -33.12 -21.19
C ILE A 113 4.22 -32.10 -20.36
N LEU A 114 4.10 -32.12 -19.03
CA LEU A 114 4.83 -31.20 -18.16
C LEU A 114 6.35 -31.33 -18.33
N PHE A 115 6.87 -32.55 -18.42
CA PHE A 115 8.31 -32.77 -18.65
C PHE A 115 8.78 -32.20 -19.98
N LEU A 116 8.00 -32.40 -21.05
CA LEU A 116 8.31 -31.82 -22.36
C LEU A 116 8.37 -30.29 -22.27
N ILE A 117 7.38 -29.66 -21.64
CA ILE A 117 7.36 -28.21 -21.47
C ILE A 117 8.59 -27.75 -20.67
N VAL A 118 8.87 -28.38 -19.53
CA VAL A 118 10.04 -28.05 -18.71
C VAL A 118 11.35 -28.21 -19.47
N TRP A 119 11.46 -29.26 -20.31
CA TRP A 119 12.62 -29.44 -21.18
C TRP A 119 12.75 -28.30 -22.19
N LEU A 120 11.68 -27.95 -22.91
CA LEU A 120 11.67 -26.82 -23.84
C LEU A 120 12.01 -25.50 -23.14
N THR A 121 11.47 -25.26 -21.95
CA THR A 121 11.78 -24.07 -21.13
C THR A 121 13.25 -24.04 -20.72
N LYS A 122 13.87 -25.18 -20.37
CA LYS A 122 15.32 -25.21 -20.07
C LYS A 122 16.16 -24.85 -21.28
N LEU A 123 15.79 -25.33 -22.48
CA LEU A 123 16.48 -24.98 -23.72
C LEU A 123 16.35 -23.49 -24.01
N GLU A 124 15.17 -22.92 -23.82
CA GLU A 124 14.92 -21.48 -23.94
C GLU A 124 15.83 -20.68 -22.99
N ASN A 125 15.81 -20.98 -21.70
CA ASN A 125 16.59 -20.28 -20.68
C ASN A 125 18.11 -20.31 -20.99
N SER A 126 18.60 -21.38 -21.61
CA SER A 126 20.03 -21.54 -21.92
C SER A 126 20.59 -20.52 -22.92
N GLY A 127 19.73 -19.94 -23.77
CA GLY A 127 20.14 -19.06 -24.86
C GLY A 127 19.53 -17.66 -24.87
N ASN A 128 18.61 -17.35 -23.94
CA ASN A 128 17.74 -16.16 -24.02
C ASN A 128 17.81 -15.20 -22.83
N ASN A 129 18.73 -15.42 -21.89
CA ASN A 129 18.81 -14.64 -20.65
C ASN A 129 17.46 -14.57 -19.89
N SER A 130 16.69 -15.65 -19.96
CA SER A 130 15.44 -15.86 -19.25
C SER A 130 15.63 -16.84 -18.09
N ASN A 131 14.70 -16.83 -17.14
CA ASN A 131 14.71 -17.72 -15.96
C ASN A 131 13.29 -18.24 -15.68
N TYR A 132 12.60 -18.69 -16.72
CA TYR A 132 11.24 -19.21 -16.59
C TYR A 132 11.27 -20.60 -15.94
N THR A 133 10.36 -20.83 -14.99
CA THR A 133 10.16 -22.17 -14.43
C THR A 133 9.39 -23.08 -15.40
N VAL A 134 8.36 -22.53 -16.04
CA VAL A 134 7.56 -23.17 -17.08
C VAL A 134 7.15 -22.08 -18.06
N ASP A 135 7.47 -22.27 -19.33
CA ASP A 135 6.96 -21.45 -20.43
C ASP A 135 6.21 -22.32 -21.44
N ASN A 136 4.91 -22.04 -21.59
CA ASN A 136 4.02 -22.75 -22.50
C ASN A 136 3.94 -22.09 -23.89
N ARG A 137 4.58 -20.94 -24.13
CA ARG A 137 4.47 -20.21 -25.40
C ARG A 137 4.98 -21.03 -26.58
N PHE A 138 6.06 -21.79 -26.39
CA PHE A 138 6.61 -22.66 -27.44
C PHE A 138 5.60 -23.72 -27.94
N ILE A 139 4.71 -24.20 -27.06
CA ILE A 139 3.70 -25.21 -27.41
C ILE A 139 2.38 -24.59 -27.89
N ASN A 140 2.09 -23.35 -27.50
CA ASN A 140 0.80 -22.70 -27.74
C ASN A 140 0.84 -21.64 -28.84
N GLN A 141 2.01 -21.16 -29.27
CA GLN A 141 2.14 -20.03 -30.19
C GLN A 141 2.93 -20.40 -31.44
N ARG A 142 2.40 -20.03 -32.61
CA ARG A 142 3.13 -20.09 -33.88
C ARG A 142 4.19 -18.98 -33.94
N ASN A 143 5.20 -19.16 -34.80
CA ASN A 143 6.33 -18.24 -34.97
C ASN A 143 7.22 -17.98 -33.74
N PHE A 144 7.01 -18.66 -32.61
CA PHE A 144 7.72 -18.33 -31.37
C PHE A 144 9.25 -18.49 -31.50
N HIS A 145 9.72 -19.33 -32.43
CA HIS A 145 11.13 -19.42 -32.84
C HIS A 145 11.76 -18.09 -33.29
N GLN A 146 10.97 -17.06 -33.62
CA GLN A 146 11.44 -15.71 -33.97
C GLN A 146 11.64 -14.81 -32.73
N ALA A 147 11.01 -15.16 -31.61
CA ALA A 147 11.08 -14.41 -30.36
C ALA A 147 12.25 -14.86 -29.47
N ILE A 148 12.84 -16.02 -29.76
CA ILE A 148 13.89 -16.65 -28.95
C ILE A 148 15.06 -17.15 -29.79
N ASN A 149 16.23 -17.29 -29.17
CA ASN A 149 17.39 -17.99 -29.69
C ASN A 149 17.12 -19.50 -29.74
N MET A 150 17.29 -20.07 -30.95
CA MET A 150 16.98 -21.46 -31.28
C MET A 150 18.19 -22.41 -31.28
N GLU A 151 19.41 -21.94 -31.00
CA GLU A 151 20.63 -22.76 -31.11
C GLU A 151 20.57 -24.06 -30.29
N ALA A 152 20.11 -23.98 -29.04
CA ALA A 152 19.97 -25.17 -28.17
C ALA A 152 18.88 -26.13 -28.66
N PHE A 153 17.81 -25.60 -29.26
CA PHE A 153 16.73 -26.41 -29.83
C PHE A 153 17.18 -27.14 -31.09
N ASP A 154 18.02 -26.51 -31.91
CA ASP A 154 18.55 -27.12 -33.14
C ASP A 154 19.38 -28.37 -32.82
N TYR A 155 20.08 -28.41 -31.67
CA TYR A 155 20.87 -29.57 -31.22
C TYR A 155 20.00 -30.74 -30.72
N GLU A 156 18.96 -30.47 -29.93
CA GLU A 156 18.10 -31.51 -29.32
C GLU A 156 16.88 -31.88 -30.18
N LYS A 157 16.73 -31.29 -31.37
CA LYS A 157 15.53 -31.39 -32.21
C LYS A 157 15.05 -32.82 -32.44
N GLU A 158 15.93 -33.74 -32.83
CA GLU A 158 15.55 -35.13 -33.12
C GLU A 158 15.00 -35.83 -31.88
N ASP A 159 15.64 -35.64 -30.72
CA ASP A 159 15.22 -36.24 -29.46
C ASP A 159 13.88 -35.67 -28.97
N ILE A 160 13.64 -34.37 -29.18
CA ILE A 160 12.36 -33.74 -28.86
C ILE A 160 11.25 -34.36 -29.70
N LEU A 161 11.46 -34.51 -31.02
CA LEU A 161 10.49 -35.13 -31.92
C LEU A 161 10.23 -36.61 -31.57
N LEU A 162 11.26 -37.35 -31.18
CA LEU A 162 11.11 -38.73 -30.72
C LEU A 162 10.28 -38.84 -29.45
N TYR A 163 10.50 -37.95 -28.47
CA TYR A 163 9.72 -37.93 -27.23
C TYR A 163 8.28 -37.46 -27.47
N LEU A 164 8.09 -36.46 -28.32
CA LEU A 164 6.78 -35.91 -28.69
C LEU A 164 5.85 -36.99 -29.29
N ASN A 165 6.40 -37.93 -30.06
CA ASN A 165 5.66 -39.06 -30.63
C ASN A 165 5.19 -40.10 -29.60
N GLN A 166 5.71 -40.07 -28.36
CA GLN A 166 5.28 -40.95 -27.27
C GLN A 166 4.04 -40.43 -26.54
N ILE A 167 3.67 -39.17 -26.74
CA ILE A 167 2.50 -38.54 -26.11
C ILE A 167 1.28 -38.83 -26.98
N SER A 168 0.37 -39.67 -26.49
CA SER A 168 -0.90 -39.99 -27.15
C SER A 168 -2.06 -39.63 -26.22
N ILE A 169 -2.49 -38.37 -26.29
CA ILE A 169 -3.60 -37.84 -25.48
C ILE A 169 -4.58 -37.09 -26.38
N LEU A 170 -5.87 -37.23 -26.09
CA LEU A 170 -6.94 -36.60 -26.86
C LEU A 170 -6.79 -35.07 -26.87
N GLY A 171 -6.74 -34.47 -28.06
CA GLY A 171 -6.70 -33.02 -28.26
C GLY A 171 -5.32 -32.37 -28.23
N PHE A 172 -4.22 -33.15 -28.21
CA PHE A 172 -2.85 -32.61 -28.19
C PHE A 172 -2.23 -32.35 -29.57
N GLU A 173 -2.90 -32.75 -30.64
CA GLU A 173 -2.39 -32.65 -32.02
C GLU A 173 -1.95 -31.23 -32.41
N GLN A 174 -2.69 -30.20 -31.98
CA GLN A 174 -2.35 -28.82 -32.30
C GLN A 174 -1.09 -28.34 -31.57
N ALA A 175 -0.95 -28.67 -30.28
CA ALA A 175 0.25 -28.33 -29.53
C ALA A 175 1.47 -29.05 -30.12
N LYS A 176 1.29 -30.31 -30.53
CA LYS A 176 2.30 -31.09 -31.25
C LYS A 176 2.73 -30.37 -32.55
N GLN A 177 1.76 -29.97 -33.37
CA GLN A 177 2.03 -29.25 -34.62
C GLN A 177 2.80 -27.95 -34.37
N ASN A 178 2.39 -27.14 -33.39
CA ASN A 178 3.08 -25.90 -33.04
C ASN A 178 4.55 -26.12 -32.64
N ILE A 179 4.84 -27.19 -31.87
CA ILE A 179 6.21 -27.56 -31.48
C ILE A 179 7.02 -27.91 -32.73
N GLU A 180 6.47 -28.77 -33.60
CA GLU A 180 7.13 -29.18 -34.85
C GLU A 180 7.42 -27.99 -35.75
N ASP A 181 6.46 -27.08 -35.90
CA ASP A 181 6.58 -25.88 -36.72
C ASP A 181 7.63 -24.91 -36.18
N ASN A 182 7.67 -24.70 -34.86
CA ASN A 182 8.71 -23.88 -34.23
C ASN A 182 10.11 -24.51 -34.38
N LEU A 183 10.26 -25.83 -34.17
CA LEU A 183 11.52 -26.54 -34.40
C LEU A 183 11.96 -26.54 -35.88
N ASN A 184 11.01 -26.45 -36.80
CA ASN A 184 11.25 -26.35 -38.23
C ASN A 184 11.36 -24.91 -38.73
N LYS A 185 11.18 -23.91 -37.85
CA LYS A 185 11.21 -22.48 -38.17
C LYS A 185 10.22 -22.12 -39.28
N VAL A 186 9.03 -22.75 -39.25
CA VAL A 186 7.94 -22.46 -40.19
C VAL A 186 7.39 -21.08 -39.86
N VAL A 187 7.43 -20.18 -40.84
CA VAL A 187 6.94 -18.81 -40.72
C VAL A 187 5.50 -18.74 -41.21
N TYR A 188 4.63 -18.25 -40.34
CA TYR A 188 3.24 -17.93 -40.63
C TYR A 188 3.06 -16.42 -40.78
N ASP A 189 2.30 -16.02 -41.79
CA ASP A 189 1.79 -14.65 -41.89
C ASP A 189 0.65 -14.42 -40.87
N VAL A 190 0.15 -13.18 -40.81
CA VAL A 190 -1.05 -12.83 -40.03
C VAL A 190 -2.20 -13.75 -40.41
N SER A 191 -2.92 -14.26 -39.42
CA SER A 191 -4.06 -15.14 -39.62
C SER A 191 -5.13 -14.44 -40.45
N ASP A 192 -5.67 -15.11 -41.48
CA ASP A 192 -6.52 -14.50 -42.52
C ASP A 192 -7.68 -13.67 -41.95
N ASP A 193 -8.36 -14.18 -40.90
CA ASP A 193 -9.53 -13.55 -40.29
C ASP A 193 -9.19 -12.75 -39.00
N PHE A 194 -7.90 -12.48 -38.73
CA PHE A 194 -7.47 -11.87 -37.46
C PHE A 194 -8.13 -10.50 -37.21
N PHE A 195 -8.04 -9.60 -38.19
CA PHE A 195 -8.65 -8.27 -38.07
C PHE A 195 -10.18 -8.30 -38.24
N GLU A 196 -10.73 -9.31 -38.93
CA GLU A 196 -12.19 -9.49 -38.97
C GLU A 196 -12.73 -9.87 -37.58
N LYS A 197 -11.98 -10.70 -36.84
CA LYS A 197 -12.39 -11.18 -35.52
C LYS A 197 -12.08 -10.20 -34.38
N TYR A 198 -10.89 -9.60 -34.36
CA TYR A 198 -10.42 -8.76 -33.25
C TYR A 198 -10.35 -7.27 -33.58
N GLY A 199 -10.63 -6.88 -34.83
CA GLY A 199 -10.47 -5.49 -35.29
C GLY A 199 -11.30 -4.48 -34.51
N GLU A 200 -12.54 -4.81 -34.15
CA GLU A 200 -13.39 -3.95 -33.32
C GLU A 200 -12.85 -3.78 -31.90
N ASN A 201 -12.23 -4.81 -31.33
CA ASN A 201 -11.60 -4.73 -30.00
C ASN A 201 -10.34 -3.86 -30.02
N LEU A 202 -9.51 -4.01 -31.07
CA LEU A 202 -8.27 -3.28 -31.28
C LEU A 202 -8.53 -1.80 -31.58
N LEU A 203 -9.56 -1.51 -32.38
CA LEU A 203 -9.96 -0.16 -32.77
C LEU A 203 -11.29 0.20 -32.12
N SER A 204 -11.24 0.50 -30.83
CA SER A 204 -12.36 1.06 -30.09
C SER A 204 -11.92 2.25 -29.25
N ALA A 205 -12.88 3.08 -28.87
CA ALA A 205 -12.60 4.24 -28.01
C ALA A 205 -11.99 3.83 -26.67
N ASN A 206 -12.30 2.62 -26.18
CA ASN A 206 -11.78 2.05 -24.94
C ASN A 206 -11.01 0.74 -25.16
N CYS A 207 -10.08 0.73 -26.12
CA CYS A 207 -9.28 -0.46 -26.43
C CYS A 207 -8.47 -0.97 -25.22
N PHE A 208 -7.97 -0.06 -24.37
CA PHE A 208 -7.21 -0.39 -23.14
C PHE A 208 -8.14 -0.42 -21.92
N GLY A 209 -9.08 -1.36 -21.94
CA GLY A 209 -10.17 -1.49 -20.96
C GLY A 209 -10.17 -2.79 -20.17
N PHE A 210 -8.99 -3.42 -19.95
CA PHE A 210 -8.88 -4.77 -19.38
C PHE A 210 -9.67 -5.83 -20.17
N GLN A 211 -9.58 -5.80 -21.50
CA GLN A 211 -10.34 -6.72 -22.35
C GLN A 211 -9.79 -8.15 -22.23
N SER A 212 -10.64 -9.08 -21.81
CA SER A 212 -10.36 -10.51 -21.85
C SER A 212 -11.06 -11.12 -23.07
N LEU A 213 -10.27 -11.68 -23.99
CA LEU A 213 -10.75 -12.18 -25.27
C LEU A 213 -10.55 -13.68 -25.38
N ASP A 214 -11.54 -14.38 -25.94
CA ASP A 214 -11.40 -15.78 -26.34
C ASP A 214 -10.49 -15.88 -27.56
N ARG A 215 -9.25 -16.30 -27.33
CA ARG A 215 -8.20 -16.38 -28.35
C ARG A 215 -8.31 -17.66 -29.17
N ASP A 216 -7.99 -17.55 -30.45
CA ASP A 216 -7.78 -18.73 -31.29
C ASP A 216 -6.55 -19.51 -30.85
N ILE A 217 -6.63 -20.82 -30.98
CA ILE A 217 -5.60 -21.76 -30.54
C ILE A 217 -4.31 -21.61 -31.37
N ASN A 218 -4.41 -21.01 -32.57
CA ASN A 218 -3.33 -20.93 -33.55
C ASN A 218 -2.76 -19.52 -33.69
N LEU A 219 -2.93 -18.62 -32.75
CA LEU A 219 -2.34 -17.29 -32.92
C LEU A 219 -0.80 -17.34 -32.91
N THR A 220 -0.17 -16.48 -33.71
CA THR A 220 1.28 -16.27 -33.62
C THR A 220 1.64 -15.56 -32.31
N TRP A 221 2.91 -15.55 -31.93
CA TRP A 221 3.32 -14.79 -30.75
C TRP A 221 3.08 -13.29 -30.92
N GLN A 222 3.24 -12.74 -32.13
CA GLN A 222 2.95 -11.33 -32.44
C GLN A 222 1.46 -11.00 -32.23
N GLU A 223 0.57 -11.88 -32.71
CA GLU A 223 -0.88 -11.79 -32.48
C GLU A 223 -1.24 -11.85 -31.01
N ASN A 224 -0.66 -12.79 -30.26
CA ASN A 224 -0.87 -12.86 -28.82
C ASN A 224 -0.38 -11.60 -28.11
N THR A 225 0.81 -11.11 -28.42
CA THR A 225 1.36 -9.89 -27.80
C THR A 225 0.51 -8.67 -28.10
N LEU A 226 0.01 -8.51 -29.33
CA LEU A 226 -0.91 -7.42 -29.65
C LEU A 226 -2.20 -7.52 -28.82
N LEU A 227 -2.79 -8.71 -28.68
CA LEU A 227 -3.97 -8.91 -27.85
C LEU A 227 -3.70 -8.78 -26.34
N ASP A 228 -2.46 -9.05 -25.89
CA ASP A 228 -2.05 -8.80 -24.50
C ASP A 228 -2.12 -7.30 -24.17
N THR A 229 -1.82 -6.42 -25.13
CA THR A 229 -1.89 -4.97 -24.90
C THR A 229 -3.30 -4.50 -24.51
N LEU A 230 -4.36 -5.21 -24.90
CA LEU A 230 -5.74 -4.86 -24.56
C LEU A 230 -6.11 -5.22 -23.11
N GLN A 231 -5.29 -6.03 -22.42
CA GLN A 231 -5.46 -6.41 -21.02
C GLN A 231 -4.89 -5.37 -20.05
N ILE A 232 -4.57 -4.17 -20.50
CA ILE A 232 -4.16 -3.09 -19.61
C ILE A 232 -5.28 -2.05 -19.48
N SER A 233 -5.10 -1.15 -18.53
CA SER A 233 -5.81 0.12 -18.46
C SER A 233 -4.83 1.27 -18.36
N ILE A 234 -5.29 2.47 -18.70
CA ILE A 234 -4.52 3.71 -18.59
C ILE A 234 -5.21 4.57 -17.54
N ARG A 235 -4.45 5.06 -16.56
CA ARG A 235 -4.93 6.06 -15.59
C ARG A 235 -3.83 7.06 -15.31
N ASP A 236 -4.16 8.35 -15.38
CA ASP A 236 -3.23 9.46 -15.11
C ASP A 236 -1.93 9.41 -15.95
N GLY A 237 -2.00 8.77 -17.13
CA GLY A 237 -0.86 8.58 -18.03
C GLY A 237 0.05 7.39 -17.71
N GLU A 238 -0.33 6.52 -16.76
CA GLU A 238 0.39 5.29 -16.41
C GLU A 238 -0.37 4.05 -16.89
N ILE A 239 0.40 3.00 -17.24
CA ILE A 239 -0.14 1.69 -17.61
C ILE A 239 -0.40 0.87 -16.34
N LEU A 240 -1.61 0.36 -16.22
CA LEU A 240 -2.02 -0.58 -15.19
C LEU A 240 -2.25 -1.95 -15.82
N PRO A 241 -1.50 -2.99 -15.43
CA PRO A 241 -1.74 -4.35 -15.90
C PRO A 241 -3.02 -4.91 -15.26
N MET A 242 -3.65 -5.91 -15.90
CA MET A 242 -4.86 -6.58 -15.38
C MET A 242 -4.63 -7.18 -13.98
N PHE A 243 -3.43 -7.73 -13.77
CA PHE A 243 -3.00 -8.27 -12.50
C PHE A 243 -1.56 -7.84 -12.18
N SER A 244 -1.31 -7.46 -10.94
CA SER A 244 0.04 -7.21 -10.43
C SER A 244 0.19 -7.77 -9.02
N GLY A 245 1.37 -8.32 -8.71
CA GLY A 245 1.66 -8.88 -7.40
C GLY A 245 3.08 -9.45 -7.30
N GLY A 246 3.74 -9.22 -6.17
CA GLY A 246 5.05 -9.82 -5.87
C GLY A 246 6.15 -9.50 -6.88
N GLY A 247 6.11 -8.33 -7.53
CA GLY A 247 7.07 -7.93 -8.56
C GLY A 247 6.77 -8.45 -9.98
N SER A 248 5.64 -9.15 -10.17
CA SER A 248 5.17 -9.61 -11.48
C SER A 248 3.92 -8.86 -11.93
N ALA A 249 3.78 -8.66 -13.24
CA ALA A 249 2.64 -8.03 -13.90
C ALA A 249 2.11 -8.94 -15.02
N ILE A 250 0.80 -9.01 -15.18
CA ILE A 250 0.14 -9.74 -16.27
C ILE A 250 -0.86 -8.78 -16.93
N PRO A 251 -0.65 -8.40 -18.20
CA PRO A 251 0.52 -8.70 -19.02
C PRO A 251 1.80 -8.02 -18.50
N ASP A 252 2.96 -8.60 -18.80
CA ASP A 252 4.25 -8.00 -18.47
C ASP A 252 4.64 -6.97 -19.54
N TYR A 253 4.15 -5.75 -19.33
CA TYR A 253 4.38 -4.64 -20.25
C TYR A 253 5.85 -4.14 -20.23
N SER A 254 6.68 -4.57 -19.28
CA SER A 254 8.11 -4.20 -19.24
C SER A 254 8.90 -4.76 -20.43
N LEU A 255 8.38 -5.82 -21.06
CA LEU A 255 8.97 -6.45 -22.23
C LEU A 255 8.66 -5.69 -23.53
N TRP A 256 7.71 -4.75 -23.52
CA TRP A 256 7.27 -3.99 -24.71
C TRP A 256 8.21 -2.83 -25.05
N THR A 257 9.45 -3.19 -25.33
CA THR A 257 10.49 -2.24 -25.75
C THR A 257 10.20 -1.67 -27.14
N HIS A 258 10.67 -0.46 -27.41
CA HIS A 258 10.53 0.18 -28.72
C HIS A 258 10.97 -0.72 -29.91
N PRO A 259 12.11 -1.45 -29.86
CA PRO A 259 12.48 -2.39 -30.92
C PRO A 259 11.48 -3.52 -31.15
N LEU A 260 10.92 -4.09 -30.06
CA LEU A 260 9.91 -5.14 -30.15
C LEU A 260 8.63 -4.62 -30.79
N LEU A 261 8.13 -3.47 -30.32
CA LEU A 261 6.92 -2.84 -30.86
C LEU A 261 7.07 -2.51 -32.34
N LYS A 262 8.25 -2.06 -32.77
CA LYS A 262 8.56 -1.81 -34.19
C LYS A 262 8.57 -3.10 -35.02
N GLN A 263 9.06 -4.21 -34.46
CA GLN A 263 9.01 -5.53 -35.11
C GLN A 263 7.57 -5.99 -35.30
N ILE A 264 6.75 -5.90 -34.24
CA ILE A 264 5.32 -6.26 -34.27
C ILE A 264 4.58 -5.38 -35.29
N LYS A 265 4.84 -4.07 -35.29
CA LYS A 265 4.27 -3.13 -36.27
C LYS A 265 4.57 -3.55 -37.71
N SER A 266 5.82 -3.93 -37.96
CA SER A 266 6.27 -4.36 -39.30
C SER A 266 5.66 -5.70 -39.72
N TYR A 267 5.40 -6.60 -38.76
CA TYR A 267 4.75 -7.89 -39.01
C TYR A 267 3.29 -7.73 -39.45
N PHE A 268 2.52 -6.87 -38.77
CA PHE A 268 1.12 -6.64 -39.15
C PHE A 268 0.98 -5.74 -40.37
N ASN A 269 1.79 -4.68 -40.46
CA ASN A 269 1.74 -3.67 -41.52
C ASN A 269 0.30 -3.21 -41.81
N HIS A 270 -0.47 -2.94 -40.75
CA HIS A 270 -1.90 -2.66 -40.83
C HIS A 270 -2.28 -1.53 -39.86
N TRP A 271 -3.08 -0.57 -40.33
CA TRP A 271 -3.40 0.64 -39.58
C TRP A 271 -4.15 0.37 -38.26
N ILE A 272 -4.93 -0.72 -38.17
CA ILE A 272 -5.62 -1.12 -36.91
C ILE A 272 -4.61 -1.54 -35.83
N SER A 273 -3.58 -2.30 -36.19
CA SER A 273 -2.53 -2.65 -35.22
C SER A 273 -1.66 -1.45 -34.88
N ASP A 274 -1.38 -0.57 -35.87
CA ASP A 274 -0.58 0.63 -35.67
C ASP A 274 -1.21 1.56 -34.63
N PHE A 275 -2.53 1.70 -34.64
CA PHE A 275 -3.29 2.46 -33.63
C PHE A 275 -2.95 2.01 -32.20
N VAL A 276 -2.97 0.70 -31.95
CA VAL A 276 -2.68 0.12 -30.63
C VAL A 276 -1.20 0.23 -30.30
N ILE A 277 -0.32 -0.15 -31.24
CA ILE A 277 1.13 -0.22 -31.03
C ILE A 277 1.72 1.17 -30.77
N GLU A 278 1.36 2.17 -31.58
CA GLU A 278 1.84 3.55 -31.40
C GLU A 278 1.33 4.17 -30.10
N SER A 279 0.11 3.82 -29.66
CA SER A 279 -0.43 4.26 -28.37
C SER A 279 0.40 3.73 -27.20
N ILE A 280 0.75 2.44 -27.23
CA ILE A 280 1.60 1.82 -26.21
C ILE A 280 3.02 2.39 -26.24
N ASP A 281 3.59 2.56 -27.42
CA ASP A 281 4.94 3.12 -27.59
C ASP A 281 5.02 4.58 -27.08
N PHE A 282 3.95 5.35 -27.25
CA PHE A 282 3.83 6.69 -26.67
C PHE A 282 3.78 6.66 -25.14
N LEU A 283 3.00 5.76 -24.55
CA LEU A 283 2.88 5.67 -23.09
C LEU A 283 4.21 5.29 -22.44
N LEU A 284 4.87 4.26 -22.97
CA LEU A 284 6.08 3.67 -22.40
C LEU A 284 7.36 4.41 -22.80
N ASN A 285 7.54 4.70 -24.08
CA ASN A 285 8.80 5.19 -24.64
C ASN A 285 8.74 6.68 -25.05
N LYS A 286 7.58 7.35 -24.87
CA LYS A 286 7.34 8.76 -25.26
C LYS A 286 7.54 9.03 -26.75
N GLU A 287 7.45 7.99 -27.58
CA GLU A 287 7.48 8.12 -29.03
C GLU A 287 6.17 8.73 -29.52
N THR A 288 6.26 9.80 -30.32
CA THR A 288 5.06 10.52 -30.76
C THR A 288 4.28 9.67 -31.78
N PRO A 289 2.98 9.40 -31.56
CA PRO A 289 2.16 8.67 -32.52
C PRO A 289 2.09 9.39 -33.87
N SER A 290 1.83 8.63 -34.93
CA SER A 290 1.60 9.19 -36.26
C SER A 290 0.34 10.07 -36.28
N LEU A 291 0.26 10.97 -37.26
CA LEU A 291 -0.92 11.81 -37.46
C LEU A 291 -2.19 10.96 -37.65
N GLU A 292 -2.09 9.82 -38.35
CA GLU A 292 -3.20 8.90 -38.58
C GLU A 292 -3.73 8.33 -37.25
N THR A 293 -2.87 7.86 -36.36
CA THR A 293 -3.26 7.37 -35.02
C THR A 293 -3.91 8.47 -34.18
N ILE A 294 -3.35 9.68 -34.18
CA ILE A 294 -3.92 10.83 -33.46
C ILE A 294 -5.31 11.17 -34.00
N GLU A 295 -5.49 11.17 -35.32
CA GLU A 295 -6.79 11.41 -35.95
C GLU A 295 -7.81 10.32 -35.64
N LYS A 296 -7.40 9.05 -35.56
CA LYS A 296 -8.27 7.95 -35.14
C LYS A 296 -8.75 8.12 -33.71
N HIS A 297 -7.88 8.46 -32.77
CA HIS A 297 -8.29 8.82 -31.41
C HIS A 297 -9.28 10.01 -31.40
N CYS A 298 -8.99 11.06 -32.16
CA CYS A 298 -9.89 12.22 -32.27
C CYS A 298 -11.28 11.82 -32.80
N ASN A 299 -11.34 10.93 -33.79
CA ASN A 299 -12.58 10.43 -34.35
C ASN A 299 -13.36 9.54 -33.37
N LEU A 300 -12.68 8.58 -32.74
CA LEU A 300 -13.29 7.67 -31.76
C LEU A 300 -13.88 8.44 -30.57
N LEU A 301 -13.14 9.42 -30.03
CA LEU A 301 -13.68 10.25 -28.95
C LEU A 301 -14.81 11.16 -29.44
N THR A 302 -14.72 11.69 -30.66
CA THR A 302 -15.79 12.49 -31.26
C THR A 302 -17.09 11.69 -31.42
N GLU A 303 -16.98 10.44 -31.84
CA GLU A 303 -18.11 9.52 -31.97
C GLU A 303 -18.67 9.15 -30.59
N LEU A 304 -17.80 8.85 -29.64
CA LEU A 304 -18.20 8.54 -28.27
C LEU A 304 -18.89 9.73 -27.59
N ILE A 305 -18.43 10.97 -27.81
CA ILE A 305 -19.10 12.18 -27.32
C ILE A 305 -20.51 12.35 -27.91
N LYS A 306 -20.74 11.90 -29.15
CA LYS A 306 -22.04 12.02 -29.82
C LYS A 306 -23.03 10.93 -29.42
N ASN A 307 -22.53 9.73 -29.14
CA ASN A 307 -23.36 8.53 -29.04
C ASN A 307 -23.31 7.83 -27.67
N GLY A 308 -22.23 8.01 -26.90
CA GLY A 308 -22.01 7.37 -25.61
C GLY A 308 -22.46 8.22 -24.42
N ASP A 309 -22.38 7.63 -23.23
CA ASP A 309 -22.63 8.35 -21.98
C ASP A 309 -21.37 9.00 -21.39
N ASP A 310 -21.58 9.87 -20.39
CA ASP A 310 -20.49 10.61 -19.76
C ASP A 310 -19.42 9.68 -19.17
N TYR A 311 -19.83 8.58 -18.53
CA TYR A 311 -18.90 7.62 -17.91
C TYR A 311 -18.03 6.94 -18.95
N GLU A 312 -18.63 6.45 -20.04
CA GLU A 312 -17.90 5.84 -21.16
C GLU A 312 -16.88 6.80 -21.74
N ILE A 313 -17.23 8.09 -21.89
CA ILE A 313 -16.35 9.11 -22.47
C ILE A 313 -15.09 9.30 -21.62
N TYR A 314 -15.22 9.64 -20.34
CA TYR A 314 -14.04 9.95 -19.52
C TYR A 314 -13.27 8.72 -19.04
N SER A 315 -13.90 7.54 -19.01
CA SER A 315 -13.20 6.28 -18.69
C SER A 315 -12.56 5.62 -19.91
N SER A 316 -12.73 6.21 -21.10
CA SER A 316 -12.17 5.65 -22.34
C SER A 316 -10.65 5.83 -22.43
N SER A 317 -9.97 4.80 -22.94
CA SER A 317 -8.54 4.87 -23.21
C SER A 317 -8.15 5.98 -24.21
N THR A 318 -9.04 6.30 -25.15
CA THR A 318 -8.84 7.39 -26.10
C THR A 318 -8.84 8.76 -25.42
N TYR A 319 -9.71 8.98 -24.42
CA TYR A 319 -9.70 10.21 -23.63
C TYR A 319 -8.36 10.38 -22.91
N GLU A 320 -7.88 9.33 -22.23
CA GLU A 320 -6.61 9.34 -21.48
C GLU A 320 -5.41 9.67 -22.39
N ILE A 321 -5.31 9.02 -23.55
CA ILE A 321 -4.24 9.26 -24.53
C ILE A 321 -4.28 10.71 -25.04
N LEU A 322 -5.46 11.21 -25.43
CA LEU A 322 -5.59 12.58 -25.91
C LEU A 322 -5.28 13.60 -24.80
N ALA A 323 -5.80 13.40 -23.58
CA ALA A 323 -5.51 14.25 -22.43
C ALA A 323 -4.00 14.33 -22.16
N LEU A 324 -3.29 13.20 -22.25
CA LEU A 324 -1.83 13.15 -22.10
C LEU A 324 -1.12 13.89 -23.24
N LEU A 325 -1.55 13.72 -24.50
CA LEU A 325 -1.00 14.46 -25.64
C LEU A 325 -1.14 15.99 -25.48
N TYR A 326 -2.21 16.48 -24.82
CA TYR A 326 -2.35 17.91 -24.47
C TYR A 326 -1.44 18.32 -23.32
N LYS A 327 -1.39 17.53 -22.25
CA LYS A 327 -0.53 17.77 -21.09
C LYS A 327 0.94 17.93 -21.51
N GLU A 328 1.40 17.10 -22.45
CA GLU A 328 2.75 17.12 -23.03
C GLU A 328 2.93 18.14 -24.17
N ARG A 329 1.91 18.95 -24.48
CA ARG A 329 1.92 19.95 -25.57
C ARG A 329 2.27 19.40 -26.95
N ILE A 330 2.03 18.10 -27.19
CA ILE A 330 2.22 17.49 -28.51
C ILE A 330 1.15 18.01 -29.46
N MET A 331 -0.09 18.13 -28.97
CA MET A 331 -1.22 18.65 -29.74
C MET A 331 -1.00 20.08 -30.27
N ASP A 332 -0.10 20.87 -29.68
CA ASP A 332 0.23 22.21 -30.17
C ASP A 332 1.04 22.18 -31.48
N LYS A 333 1.79 21.10 -31.72
CA LYS A 333 2.69 20.92 -32.87
C LYS A 333 2.07 20.10 -34.00
N VAL A 334 1.00 19.35 -33.71
CA VAL A 334 0.29 18.51 -34.70
C VAL A 334 -0.43 19.40 -35.73
N GLU A 335 -0.34 19.00 -37.00
CA GLU A 335 -1.03 19.68 -38.11
C GLU A 335 -2.55 19.72 -37.85
N LYS A 336 -3.16 20.90 -37.94
CA LYS A 336 -4.60 21.08 -37.68
C LYS A 336 -5.42 20.71 -38.91
N THR A 337 -5.53 19.41 -39.18
CA THR A 337 -6.35 18.83 -40.26
C THR A 337 -7.85 19.05 -40.02
N GLU A 338 -8.69 18.68 -40.99
CA GLU A 338 -10.14 18.79 -40.86
C GLU A 338 -10.69 17.93 -39.71
N VAL A 339 -10.15 16.72 -39.52
CA VAL A 339 -10.51 15.82 -38.41
C VAL A 339 -10.26 16.48 -37.06
N ILE A 340 -9.06 17.05 -36.86
CA ILE A 340 -8.70 17.68 -35.59
C ILE A 340 -9.54 18.95 -35.34
N ARG A 341 -9.84 19.74 -36.38
CA ARG A 341 -10.76 20.88 -36.25
C ARG A 341 -12.17 20.45 -35.90
N ALA A 342 -12.67 19.35 -36.47
CA ALA A 342 -13.97 18.78 -36.15
C ALA A 342 -14.02 18.25 -34.71
N PHE A 343 -12.93 17.65 -34.22
CA PHE A 343 -12.78 17.25 -32.82
C PHE A 343 -12.91 18.43 -31.86
N TYR A 344 -12.20 19.55 -32.10
CA TYR A 344 -12.36 20.76 -31.27
C TYR A 344 -13.78 21.33 -31.28
N LYS A 345 -14.43 21.33 -32.45
CA LYS A 345 -15.83 21.75 -32.53
C LYS A 345 -16.73 20.84 -31.71
N THR A 346 -16.47 19.54 -31.71
CA THR A 346 -17.21 18.56 -30.92
C THR A 346 -16.99 18.77 -29.42
N ILE A 347 -15.73 18.92 -28.96
CA ILE A 347 -15.43 19.27 -27.56
C ILE A 347 -16.18 20.54 -27.15
N HIS A 348 -16.11 21.60 -27.95
CA HIS A 348 -16.75 22.87 -27.63
C HIS A 348 -18.29 22.84 -27.69
N SER A 349 -18.88 21.77 -28.25
CA SER A 349 -20.32 21.56 -28.30
C SER A 349 -20.87 20.78 -27.10
N ILE A 350 -20.00 20.21 -26.25
CA ILE A 350 -20.41 19.48 -25.03
C ILE A 350 -21.15 20.42 -24.09
N THR A 351 -22.34 20.00 -23.68
CA THR A 351 -23.20 20.70 -22.71
C THR A 351 -23.36 19.94 -21.39
N SER A 352 -22.99 18.65 -21.33
CA SER A 352 -23.04 17.90 -20.08
C SER A 352 -22.08 18.50 -19.06
N ILE A 353 -22.59 18.81 -17.87
CA ILE A 353 -21.77 19.44 -16.84
C ILE A 353 -20.76 18.48 -16.24
N ASP A 354 -21.14 17.22 -16.02
CA ASP A 354 -20.26 16.25 -15.37
C ASP A 354 -19.00 16.02 -16.23
N LEU A 355 -19.16 15.91 -17.56
CA LEU A 355 -18.03 15.91 -18.51
C LEU A 355 -17.23 17.21 -18.51
N LEU A 356 -17.89 18.37 -18.50
CA LEU A 356 -17.18 19.66 -18.51
C LEU A 356 -16.31 19.84 -17.26
N LEU A 357 -16.75 19.34 -16.10
CA LEU A 357 -15.96 19.38 -14.86
C LEU A 357 -14.67 18.55 -14.94
N ILE A 358 -14.67 17.48 -15.73
CA ILE A 358 -13.49 16.65 -16.00
C ILE A 358 -12.63 17.31 -17.10
N PHE A 359 -13.25 17.68 -18.21
CA PHE A 359 -12.55 18.20 -19.40
C PHE A 359 -11.86 19.54 -19.15
N ARG A 360 -12.34 20.36 -18.20
CA ARG A 360 -11.69 21.63 -17.83
C ARG A 360 -10.22 21.49 -17.41
N LEU A 361 -9.81 20.29 -17.00
CA LEU A 361 -8.44 19.98 -16.59
C LEU A 361 -7.56 19.51 -17.76
N SER A 362 -8.16 18.99 -18.83
CA SER A 362 -7.45 18.25 -19.88
C SER A 362 -7.54 18.90 -21.27
N PHE A 363 -8.58 19.69 -21.53
CA PHE A 363 -8.85 20.32 -22.82
C PHE A 363 -9.20 21.80 -22.68
N PRO A 364 -8.98 22.62 -23.74
CA PRO A 364 -9.47 23.98 -23.77
C PRO A 364 -11.00 24.03 -23.81
N MET A 365 -11.61 24.95 -23.04
CA MET A 365 -13.06 25.15 -23.00
C MET A 365 -13.50 26.43 -23.73
N SER A 366 -14.71 26.41 -24.28
CA SER A 366 -15.36 27.61 -24.83
C SER A 366 -15.85 28.56 -23.71
N LYS A 367 -16.11 29.83 -24.05
CA LYS A 367 -16.66 30.81 -23.08
C LYS A 367 -18.03 30.40 -22.53
N GLU A 368 -18.85 29.77 -23.36
CA GLU A 368 -20.19 29.30 -22.99
C GLU A 368 -20.10 28.15 -21.99
N GLN A 369 -19.22 27.17 -22.25
CA GLN A 369 -18.95 26.05 -21.34
C GLN A 369 -18.43 26.52 -19.99
N ILE A 370 -17.51 27.50 -19.97
CA ILE A 370 -17.05 28.13 -18.73
C ILE A 370 -18.23 28.73 -17.94
N SER A 371 -19.18 29.36 -18.62
CA SER A 371 -20.39 29.90 -17.99
C SER A 371 -21.31 28.80 -17.45
N SER A 372 -21.53 27.72 -18.20
CA SER A 372 -22.37 26.59 -17.78
C SER A 372 -21.81 25.89 -16.54
N VAL A 373 -20.50 25.63 -16.49
CA VAL A 373 -19.82 25.08 -15.30
C VAL A 373 -20.01 26.01 -14.10
N LYS A 374 -19.86 27.32 -14.32
CA LYS A 374 -20.09 28.31 -13.27
C LYS A 374 -21.53 28.27 -12.76
N ASP A 375 -22.53 28.24 -13.65
CA ASP A 375 -23.95 28.19 -13.27
C ASP A 375 -24.31 26.91 -12.53
N TYR A 376 -23.74 25.77 -12.92
CA TYR A 376 -23.90 24.51 -12.19
C TYR A 376 -23.33 24.57 -10.78
N ILE A 377 -22.09 25.06 -10.62
CA ILE A 377 -21.48 25.27 -9.30
C ILE A 377 -22.36 26.21 -8.46
N GLU A 378 -22.97 27.21 -9.11
CA GLU A 378 -23.95 28.05 -8.42
C GLU A 378 -25.20 27.30 -7.96
N ASN A 379 -25.75 26.42 -8.79
CA ASN A 379 -26.91 25.61 -8.42
C ASN A 379 -26.60 24.58 -7.33
N GLN A 380 -25.40 24.00 -7.36
CA GLN A 380 -24.86 23.11 -6.33
C GLN A 380 -24.94 23.78 -4.96
N TYR A 381 -24.36 24.97 -4.76
CA TYR A 381 -24.47 25.60 -3.45
C TYR A 381 -25.89 26.12 -3.13
N LYS A 382 -26.73 26.43 -4.13
CA LYS A 382 -28.14 26.82 -3.92
C LYS A 382 -28.99 25.67 -3.36
N SER A 383 -28.60 24.41 -3.62
CA SER A 383 -29.29 23.18 -3.19
C SER A 383 -29.42 23.02 -1.67
N ILE A 384 -28.68 23.80 -0.87
CA ILE A 384 -28.83 23.82 0.59
C ILE A 384 -30.28 24.04 1.06
N SER A 385 -31.10 24.69 0.23
CA SER A 385 -32.52 24.94 0.55
C SER A 385 -33.35 23.65 0.54
N SER A 386 -32.92 22.59 -0.14
CA SER A 386 -33.61 21.30 -0.26
C SER A 386 -33.00 20.17 0.59
N VAL A 387 -31.80 20.34 1.14
CA VAL A 387 -31.17 19.38 2.05
C VAL A 387 -32.07 19.21 3.28
N ASN A 388 -32.41 18.00 3.73
CA ASN A 388 -33.34 17.81 4.86
C ASN A 388 -32.87 16.78 5.90
N ASP A 389 -31.68 16.21 5.73
CA ASP A 389 -31.09 15.24 6.64
C ASP A 389 -29.58 15.46 6.77
N ILE A 390 -29.00 14.89 7.83
CA ILE A 390 -27.58 15.03 8.17
C ILE A 390 -26.66 14.44 7.11
N ASN A 391 -27.02 13.33 6.46
CA ASN A 391 -26.15 12.66 5.50
C ASN A 391 -25.99 13.50 4.23
N ILE A 392 -27.10 14.03 3.69
CA ILE A 392 -27.05 14.93 2.53
C ILE A 392 -26.32 16.23 2.89
N LEU A 393 -26.51 16.79 4.09
CA LEU A 393 -25.76 17.97 4.51
C LEU A 393 -24.25 17.68 4.61
N THR A 394 -23.88 16.51 5.12
CA THR A 394 -22.48 16.08 5.21
C THR A 394 -21.84 16.05 3.82
N GLN A 395 -22.49 15.41 2.85
CA GLN A 395 -22.02 15.36 1.45
C GLN A 395 -21.93 16.75 0.82
N TYR A 396 -22.90 17.63 1.11
CA TYR A 396 -22.88 19.02 0.66
C TYR A 396 -21.65 19.78 1.19
N LEU A 397 -21.28 19.57 2.46
CA LEU A 397 -20.14 20.24 3.09
C LEU A 397 -18.78 19.69 2.62
N GLU A 398 -18.72 18.43 2.18
CA GLU A 398 -17.51 17.81 1.62
C GLU A 398 -17.16 18.32 0.20
N ASN A 399 -18.08 19.01 -0.47
CA ASN A 399 -17.86 19.51 -1.83
C ASN A 399 -17.03 20.81 -1.82
N SER A 400 -15.77 20.71 -2.24
CA SER A 400 -14.81 21.83 -2.32
C SER A 400 -15.24 22.95 -3.27
N ASP A 401 -15.93 22.63 -4.38
CA ASP A 401 -16.44 23.65 -5.30
C ASP A 401 -17.51 24.52 -4.62
N ILE A 402 -18.33 23.95 -3.72
CA ILE A 402 -19.28 24.73 -2.92
C ILE A 402 -18.51 25.69 -2.01
N ALA A 403 -17.55 25.20 -1.22
CA ALA A 403 -16.78 26.04 -0.30
C ALA A 403 -16.08 27.21 -1.03
N ARG A 404 -15.49 26.94 -2.20
CA ARG A 404 -14.74 27.90 -3.00
C ARG A 404 -15.59 29.01 -3.61
N TYR A 405 -16.83 28.71 -4.02
CA TYR A 405 -17.62 29.61 -4.86
C TYR A 405 -18.92 30.13 -4.23
N ILE A 406 -19.34 29.58 -3.08
CA ILE A 406 -20.54 29.98 -2.34
C ILE A 406 -20.58 31.50 -2.08
N SER A 407 -21.77 32.09 -2.12
CA SER A 407 -21.98 33.50 -1.77
C SER A 407 -22.39 33.66 -0.31
N GLN A 408 -22.19 34.86 0.25
CA GLN A 408 -22.55 35.18 1.65
C GLN A 408 -23.97 34.72 2.01
N LYS A 409 -24.95 34.98 1.14
CA LYS A 409 -26.35 34.60 1.37
C LYS A 409 -26.54 33.09 1.59
N TYR A 410 -25.86 32.25 0.80
CA TYR A 410 -26.01 30.80 0.90
C TYR A 410 -25.11 30.19 1.98
N TYR A 411 -24.00 30.85 2.29
CA TYR A 411 -23.19 30.53 3.47
C TYR A 411 -24.02 30.67 4.76
N GLU A 412 -24.73 31.79 4.97
CA GLU A 412 -25.61 31.96 6.13
C GLU A 412 -26.74 30.93 6.17
N LYS A 413 -27.31 30.57 5.00
CA LYS A 413 -28.31 29.49 4.93
C LYS A 413 -27.74 28.15 5.35
N THR A 414 -26.53 27.83 4.93
CA THR A 414 -25.84 26.57 5.28
C THR A 414 -25.65 26.48 6.78
N LYS A 415 -25.20 27.57 7.41
CA LYS A 415 -25.09 27.67 8.87
C LYS A 415 -26.42 27.42 9.58
N ASN A 416 -27.48 28.13 9.18
CA ASN A 416 -28.79 27.97 9.82
C ASN A 416 -29.31 26.52 9.66
N LYS A 417 -29.11 25.94 8.46
CA LYS A 417 -29.53 24.59 8.16
C LYS A 417 -28.81 23.54 8.99
N PHE A 418 -27.51 23.72 9.23
CA PHE A 418 -26.74 22.90 10.16
C PHE A 418 -27.39 22.86 11.54
N PHE A 419 -27.67 24.02 12.14
CA PHE A 419 -28.28 24.09 13.48
C PHE A 419 -29.71 23.55 13.53
N ASP A 420 -30.46 23.63 12.43
CA ASP A 420 -31.81 23.08 12.36
C ASP A 420 -31.80 21.54 12.30
N LEU A 421 -30.84 20.94 11.59
CA LEU A 421 -30.79 19.50 11.36
C LEU A 421 -30.22 18.70 12.54
N ILE A 422 -29.39 19.30 13.39
CA ILE A 422 -28.82 18.60 14.56
C ILE A 422 -29.77 18.55 15.77
N LYS A 423 -30.89 19.29 15.74
CA LYS A 423 -31.81 19.38 16.88
C LYS A 423 -32.44 18.03 17.20
N GLY A 424 -32.14 17.51 18.39
CA GLY A 424 -32.75 16.28 18.92
C GLY A 424 -32.21 14.97 18.32
N ILE A 425 -31.02 15.01 17.69
CA ILE A 425 -30.35 13.82 17.16
C ILE A 425 -29.12 13.53 18.03
N ASN A 426 -29.06 12.33 18.59
CA ASN A 426 -28.02 11.93 19.55
C ASN A 426 -27.19 10.74 19.05
N ASP A 427 -26.90 10.68 17.76
CA ASP A 427 -26.05 9.63 17.17
C ASP A 427 -24.76 10.19 16.54
N ILE A 428 -23.84 9.27 16.21
CA ILE A 428 -22.48 9.57 15.73
C ILE A 428 -22.44 10.43 14.46
N SER A 429 -23.52 10.50 13.69
CA SER A 429 -23.62 11.36 12.50
C SER A 429 -23.50 12.84 12.87
N VAL A 430 -23.95 13.25 14.06
CA VAL A 430 -23.81 14.62 14.55
C VAL A 430 -22.34 14.97 14.75
N ALA A 431 -21.58 14.10 15.43
CA ALA A 431 -20.14 14.31 15.62
C ALA A 431 -19.42 14.45 14.27
N ASN A 432 -19.76 13.60 13.29
CA ASN A 432 -19.17 13.67 11.95
C ASN A 432 -19.55 14.97 11.23
N LEU A 433 -20.80 15.41 11.34
CA LEU A 433 -21.28 16.65 10.73
C LEU A 433 -20.58 17.88 11.33
N PHE A 434 -20.35 17.93 12.65
CA PHE A 434 -19.57 18.99 13.29
C PHE A 434 -18.14 19.06 12.74
N TYR A 435 -17.49 17.91 12.61
CA TYR A 435 -16.15 17.83 12.01
C TYR A 435 -16.15 18.35 10.56
N GLN A 436 -17.08 17.89 9.73
CA GLN A 436 -17.17 18.31 8.33
C GLN A 436 -17.55 19.80 8.17
N ALA A 437 -18.41 20.33 9.04
CA ALA A 437 -18.74 21.76 9.05
C ALA A 437 -17.51 22.63 9.35
N MET A 438 -16.66 22.20 10.29
CA MET A 438 -15.41 22.90 10.59
C MET A 438 -14.44 22.90 9.39
N LEU A 439 -14.29 21.76 8.70
CA LEU A 439 -13.47 21.67 7.48
C LEU A 439 -14.01 22.57 6.37
N PHE A 440 -15.33 22.56 6.15
CA PHE A 440 -15.98 23.45 5.20
C PHE A 440 -15.71 24.93 5.52
N PHE A 441 -15.85 25.35 6.78
CA PHE A 441 -15.55 26.73 7.18
C PHE A 441 -14.07 27.10 7.00
N LEU A 442 -13.15 26.17 7.29
CA LEU A 442 -11.73 26.35 7.02
C LEU A 442 -11.47 26.57 5.53
N GLU A 443 -12.06 25.75 4.66
CA GLU A 443 -11.89 25.85 3.21
C GLU A 443 -12.49 27.14 2.65
N VAL A 444 -13.69 27.54 3.10
CA VAL A 444 -14.29 28.84 2.75
C VAL A 444 -13.34 29.98 3.15
N ASN A 445 -12.82 29.96 4.38
CA ASN A 445 -11.92 31.01 4.87
C ASN A 445 -10.59 31.08 4.07
N GLN A 446 -10.09 29.95 3.58
CA GLN A 446 -8.85 29.88 2.79
C GLN A 446 -9.06 30.28 1.33
N THR A 447 -10.07 29.71 0.66
CA THR A 447 -10.19 29.72 -0.81
C THR A 447 -11.22 30.72 -1.33
N ASN A 448 -12.26 31.04 -0.56
CA ASN A 448 -13.37 31.87 -1.01
C ASN A 448 -13.04 33.37 -0.90
N GLN A 449 -13.43 34.14 -1.92
CA GLN A 449 -13.22 35.60 -1.99
C GLN A 449 -14.53 36.42 -1.83
N LYS A 450 -15.69 35.76 -1.84
CA LYS A 450 -17.02 36.37 -1.80
C LYS A 450 -17.66 36.41 -0.41
N VAL A 451 -17.18 35.59 0.53
CA VAL A 451 -17.68 35.49 1.90
C VAL A 451 -16.78 36.31 2.85
N ASP A 452 -17.38 37.03 3.80
CA ASP A 452 -16.64 37.77 4.80
C ASP A 452 -15.91 36.82 5.77
N LYS A 453 -14.58 36.80 5.65
CA LYS A 453 -13.69 35.97 6.47
C LYS A 453 -13.79 36.26 7.96
N ARG A 454 -14.26 37.44 8.39
CA ARG A 454 -14.48 37.75 9.81
C ARG A 454 -15.67 36.97 10.36
N ILE A 455 -16.74 36.89 9.58
CA ILE A 455 -17.94 36.12 9.95
C ILE A 455 -17.59 34.64 10.02
N VAL A 456 -16.87 34.10 9.02
CA VAL A 456 -16.47 32.68 9.02
C VAL A 456 -15.66 32.33 10.26
N LYS A 457 -14.70 33.18 10.66
CA LYS A 457 -13.92 32.97 11.89
C LYS A 457 -14.76 33.01 13.15
N GLN A 458 -15.75 33.90 13.23
CA GLN A 458 -16.69 33.94 14.36
C GLN A 458 -17.55 32.69 14.42
N ASP A 459 -18.05 32.23 13.27
CA ASP A 459 -18.85 31.01 13.19
C ASP A 459 -18.04 29.76 13.55
N MET A 460 -16.76 29.69 13.18
CA MET A 460 -15.87 28.61 13.61
C MET A 460 -15.70 28.57 15.14
N ILE A 461 -15.50 29.74 15.78
CA ILE A 461 -15.39 29.83 17.24
C ILE A 461 -16.71 29.39 17.88
N TYR A 462 -17.84 29.91 17.39
CA TYR A 462 -19.16 29.57 17.88
C TYR A 462 -19.48 28.08 17.73
N LEU A 463 -19.12 27.47 16.60
CA LEU A 463 -19.31 26.04 16.35
C LEU A 463 -18.58 25.18 17.39
N GLN A 464 -17.35 25.56 17.75
CA GLN A 464 -16.56 24.88 18.77
C GLN A 464 -17.16 25.06 20.17
N GLU A 465 -17.50 26.30 20.55
CA GLU A 465 -18.12 26.60 21.86
C GLU A 465 -19.46 25.87 22.03
N TYR A 466 -20.27 25.84 20.96
CA TYR A 466 -21.57 25.17 20.95
C TYR A 466 -21.44 23.65 21.10
N TRP A 467 -20.44 23.03 20.45
CA TRP A 467 -20.13 21.62 20.69
C TRP A 467 -19.81 21.38 22.17
N GLN A 468 -18.82 22.11 22.70
CA GLN A 468 -18.28 21.89 24.04
C GLN A 468 -19.33 22.10 25.14
N THR A 469 -20.16 23.13 25.01
CA THR A 469 -21.11 23.51 26.06
C THR A 469 -22.50 22.92 25.88
N GLY A 470 -22.90 22.61 24.64
CA GLY A 470 -24.29 22.27 24.31
C GLY A 470 -24.51 20.85 23.79
N VAL A 471 -23.51 20.20 23.17
CA VAL A 471 -23.73 18.94 22.43
C VAL A 471 -22.90 17.78 22.99
N TYR A 472 -21.67 18.04 23.43
CA TYR A 472 -20.72 17.01 23.83
C TYR A 472 -21.29 16.01 24.85
N HIS A 473 -21.89 16.49 25.94
CA HIS A 473 -22.43 15.61 26.99
C HIS A 473 -23.57 14.72 26.48
N GLU A 474 -24.50 15.27 25.69
CA GLU A 474 -25.62 14.52 25.13
C GLU A 474 -25.15 13.39 24.19
N GLN A 475 -24.07 13.64 23.43
CA GLN A 475 -23.48 12.64 22.54
C GLN A 475 -22.69 11.56 23.29
N VAL A 476 -22.04 11.90 24.40
CA VAL A 476 -21.33 10.90 25.21
C VAL A 476 -22.31 9.97 25.92
N GLU A 477 -23.42 10.49 26.43
CA GLU A 477 -24.46 9.71 27.10
C GLU A 477 -25.16 8.69 26.18
N SER A 478 -25.14 8.92 24.85
CA SER A 478 -25.73 7.99 23.89
C SER A 478 -24.81 6.83 23.49
N LEU A 479 -23.53 6.85 23.90
CA LEU A 479 -22.57 5.80 23.58
C LEU A 479 -22.78 4.55 24.43
N HIS A 480 -22.50 3.39 23.84
CA HIS A 480 -22.43 2.15 24.59
C HIS A 480 -21.07 2.00 25.27
N GLU A 481 -21.07 1.78 26.58
CA GLU A 481 -19.85 1.57 27.35
C GLU A 481 -19.47 0.08 27.34
N PHE A 482 -18.24 -0.21 26.92
CA PHE A 482 -17.62 -1.52 27.09
C PHE A 482 -16.55 -1.42 28.18
N THR A 483 -16.75 -2.15 29.28
CA THR A 483 -15.81 -2.15 30.41
C THR A 483 -15.02 -3.45 30.46
N HIS A 484 -13.70 -3.34 30.55
CA HIS A 484 -12.78 -4.45 30.78
C HIS A 484 -11.98 -4.20 32.06
N SER A 485 -11.87 -5.20 32.94
CA SER A 485 -11.05 -5.14 34.15
C SER A 485 -9.96 -6.21 34.13
N ILE A 486 -8.81 -5.86 34.66
CA ILE A 486 -7.66 -6.77 34.83
C ILE A 486 -7.22 -6.66 36.29
N GLU A 487 -7.03 -7.80 36.96
CA GLU A 487 -6.51 -7.87 38.31
C GLU A 487 -5.06 -8.36 38.28
N VAL A 488 -4.15 -7.64 38.95
CA VAL A 488 -2.72 -7.96 39.01
C VAL A 488 -2.34 -8.22 40.47
N PRO A 489 -1.69 -9.36 40.79
CA PRO A 489 -1.26 -9.67 42.15
C PRO A 489 -0.33 -8.59 42.74
N THR A 490 -0.53 -8.23 44.01
CA THR A 490 0.29 -7.22 44.70
C THR A 490 1.79 -7.54 44.68
N GLU A 491 2.16 -8.83 44.78
CA GLU A 491 3.56 -9.28 44.70
C GLU A 491 4.21 -8.92 43.36
N GLU A 492 3.50 -9.11 42.24
CA GLU A 492 4.00 -8.75 40.91
C GLU A 492 4.10 -7.23 40.75
N VAL A 493 3.16 -6.48 41.32
CA VAL A 493 3.24 -5.00 41.36
C VAL A 493 4.47 -4.54 42.14
N GLU A 494 4.74 -5.10 43.32
CA GLU A 494 5.92 -4.74 44.12
C GLU A 494 7.23 -5.09 43.41
N LYS A 495 7.30 -6.28 42.79
CA LYS A 495 8.45 -6.73 42.00
C LYS A 495 8.70 -5.83 40.79
N PHE A 496 7.64 -5.46 40.07
CA PHE A 496 7.70 -4.52 38.95
C PHE A 496 8.23 -3.15 39.42
N ASN A 497 7.62 -2.57 40.45
CA ASN A 497 8.02 -1.28 40.99
C ASN A 497 9.49 -1.27 41.45
N LYS A 498 9.93 -2.30 42.18
CA LYS A 498 11.35 -2.46 42.58
C LYS A 498 12.28 -2.54 41.38
N SER A 499 11.89 -3.25 40.32
CA SER A 499 12.69 -3.38 39.12
C SER A 499 12.83 -2.05 38.38
N VAL A 500 11.72 -1.31 38.23
CA VAL A 500 11.69 0.01 37.59
C VAL A 500 12.51 1.04 38.38
N MET A 501 12.40 1.04 39.72
CA MET A 501 13.18 1.93 40.59
C MET A 501 14.69 1.65 40.53
N ASN A 502 15.11 0.43 40.17
CA ASN A 502 16.53 0.10 39.99
C ASN A 502 17.02 0.38 38.57
N ASN A 503 16.18 0.14 37.56
CA ASN A 503 16.50 0.34 36.16
C ASN A 503 15.26 0.82 35.39
N PRO A 504 15.14 2.14 35.10
CA PRO A 504 13.96 2.68 34.45
C PRO A 504 13.78 2.22 33.00
N ILE A 505 14.82 1.68 32.36
CA ILE A 505 14.76 1.12 31.01
C ILE A 505 13.76 -0.06 30.93
N ILE A 506 13.53 -0.77 32.05
CA ILE A 506 12.53 -1.85 32.12
C ILE A 506 11.14 -1.29 31.83
N LEU A 507 10.78 -0.12 32.35
CA LEU A 507 9.49 0.51 32.06
C LEU A 507 9.42 0.91 30.59
N ALA A 508 10.47 1.51 30.05
CA ALA A 508 10.53 1.92 28.66
C ALA A 508 10.31 0.74 27.68
N ASN A 509 10.93 -0.41 27.94
CA ASN A 509 10.75 -1.63 27.13
C ASN A 509 9.34 -2.20 27.16
N ASN A 510 8.60 -2.00 28.26
CA ASN A 510 7.21 -2.43 28.32
C ASN A 510 6.28 -1.43 27.61
N CYS A 511 6.62 -0.15 27.61
CA CYS A 511 5.84 0.92 26.99
C CYS A 511 6.03 1.03 25.47
N VAL A 512 7.27 0.93 24.98
CA VAL A 512 7.62 1.14 23.56
C VAL A 512 8.06 -0.18 22.94
N ILE A 513 7.47 -0.50 21.78
CA ILE A 513 7.85 -1.66 20.97
C ILE A 513 9.13 -1.34 20.21
N SER A 514 10.27 -1.73 20.77
CA SER A 514 11.59 -1.47 20.17
C SER A 514 12.14 -2.66 19.37
N LYS A 515 11.63 -3.87 19.61
CA LYS A 515 12.09 -5.10 18.95
C LYS A 515 11.28 -5.42 17.70
N VAL A 516 11.97 -5.96 16.70
CA VAL A 516 11.37 -6.35 15.42
C VAL A 516 10.30 -7.44 15.60
N GLU A 517 10.57 -8.43 16.45
CA GLU A 517 9.64 -9.55 16.71
C GLU A 517 8.30 -9.07 17.29
N ASP A 518 8.37 -8.13 18.23
CA ASP A 518 7.20 -7.54 18.88
C ASP A 518 6.41 -6.66 17.87
N MET A 519 7.11 -5.91 17.01
CA MET A 519 6.48 -5.16 15.91
C MET A 519 5.76 -6.10 14.94
N VAL A 520 6.40 -7.21 14.53
CA VAL A 520 5.78 -8.24 13.67
C VAL A 520 4.53 -8.83 14.32
N SER A 521 4.54 -9.05 15.64
CA SER A 521 3.37 -9.55 16.36
C SER A 521 2.18 -8.58 16.26
N VAL A 522 2.41 -7.28 16.50
CA VAL A 522 1.37 -6.26 16.35
C VAL A 522 0.88 -6.19 14.91
N MET A 523 1.78 -6.20 13.93
CA MET A 523 1.41 -6.17 12.51
C MET A 523 0.59 -7.39 12.08
N LYS A 524 0.86 -8.58 12.63
CA LYS A 524 0.03 -9.78 12.42
C LYS A 524 -1.38 -9.62 12.97
N GLU A 525 -1.55 -9.04 14.15
CA GLU A 525 -2.87 -8.77 14.75
C GLU A 525 -3.69 -7.80 13.89
N VAL A 526 -3.05 -6.71 13.45
CA VAL A 526 -3.63 -5.70 12.55
C VAL A 526 -4.05 -6.35 11.24
N SER A 527 -3.16 -7.16 10.65
CA SER A 527 -3.39 -7.87 9.39
C SER A 527 -4.59 -8.82 9.44
N LYS A 528 -4.84 -9.47 10.58
CA LYS A 528 -6.03 -10.31 10.81
C LYS A 528 -7.33 -9.50 10.93
N SER A 529 -7.23 -8.22 11.30
CA SER A 529 -8.37 -7.35 11.60
C SER A 529 -8.51 -6.20 10.59
N ALA A 530 -8.12 -6.43 9.34
CA ALA A 530 -8.01 -5.40 8.29
C ALA A 530 -9.26 -4.51 8.14
N LEU A 531 -10.47 -5.07 8.24
CA LEU A 531 -11.72 -4.32 8.09
C LEU A 531 -11.87 -3.16 9.08
N ILE A 532 -11.38 -3.30 10.30
CA ILE A 532 -11.45 -2.23 11.33
C ILE A 532 -10.57 -1.03 10.94
N HIS A 533 -9.54 -1.27 10.12
CA HIS A 533 -8.64 -0.23 9.63
C HIS A 533 -9.13 0.43 8.32
N MET A 534 -10.14 -0.15 7.67
CA MET A 534 -10.75 0.39 6.44
C MET A 534 -11.96 1.30 6.71
N VAL A 535 -12.46 1.35 7.95
CA VAL A 535 -13.62 2.17 8.32
C VAL A 535 -13.20 3.51 8.92
N SER A 536 -14.00 4.55 8.69
CA SER A 536 -13.80 5.85 9.31
C SER A 536 -14.04 5.79 10.83
N ARG A 537 -13.20 6.48 11.59
CA ARG A 537 -13.29 6.55 13.05
C ARG A 537 -13.33 8.01 13.47
N ILE A 538 -14.23 8.34 14.38
CA ILE A 538 -14.33 9.66 14.99
C ILE A 538 -14.17 9.55 16.50
N THR A 539 -13.35 10.43 17.07
CA THR A 539 -13.16 10.58 18.51
C THR A 539 -14.04 11.73 18.97
N ILE A 540 -14.93 11.44 19.91
CA ILE A 540 -15.80 12.44 20.57
C ILE A 540 -15.01 13.02 21.74
N SER A 541 -14.48 14.23 21.58
CA SER A 541 -13.68 14.94 22.60
C SER A 541 -14.45 16.14 23.16
N PRO A 542 -14.23 16.53 24.43
CA PRO A 542 -14.89 17.68 25.06
C PRO A 542 -14.75 18.98 24.25
N ILE A 543 -13.59 19.21 23.64
CA ILE A 543 -13.32 20.46 22.91
C ILE A 543 -14.01 20.45 21.54
N PHE A 544 -13.82 19.37 20.76
CA PHE A 544 -14.40 19.21 19.42
C PHE A 544 -14.27 17.76 18.94
N PRO A 545 -15.17 17.22 18.09
CA PRO A 545 -15.01 15.88 17.55
C PRO A 545 -13.90 15.86 16.49
N MET A 546 -13.12 14.79 16.45
CA MET A 546 -11.96 14.66 15.56
C MET A 546 -11.98 13.31 14.84
N LYS A 547 -11.88 13.35 13.51
CA LYS A 547 -11.67 12.13 12.71
C LYS A 547 -10.25 11.61 12.91
N ASP A 548 -10.09 10.30 12.94
CA ASP A 548 -8.77 9.68 12.86
C ASP A 548 -8.22 9.91 11.45
N THR A 549 -7.24 10.82 11.32
CA THR A 549 -6.55 11.14 10.07
C THR A 549 -5.29 10.31 9.86
N GLY A 550 -5.05 9.29 10.68
CA GLY A 550 -3.82 8.50 10.65
C GLY A 550 -2.63 9.21 11.27
N ILE A 551 -1.43 8.79 10.88
CA ILE A 551 -0.16 9.31 11.39
C ILE A 551 0.31 10.49 10.54
N ASN A 552 0.69 11.58 11.21
CA ASN A 552 1.31 12.72 10.55
C ASN A 552 2.83 12.55 10.46
N PHE A 553 3.38 12.44 9.27
CA PHE A 553 4.83 12.34 9.06
C PHE A 553 5.51 13.71 8.88
N ASP A 554 4.75 14.79 8.68
CA ASP A 554 5.30 16.12 8.43
C ASP A 554 6.07 16.63 9.65
N LYS A 555 7.39 16.81 9.48
CA LYS A 555 8.33 17.24 10.53
C LYS A 555 8.51 16.23 11.68
N HIS A 556 8.07 14.98 11.48
CA HIS A 556 8.20 13.87 12.44
C HIS A 556 9.29 12.88 12.00
N GLU A 557 10.55 13.32 11.97
CA GLU A 557 11.70 12.53 11.49
C GLU A 557 11.82 11.15 12.17
N THR A 558 11.59 11.04 13.49
CA THR A 558 11.63 9.74 14.17
C THR A 558 10.52 8.80 13.72
N ASP A 559 9.34 9.32 13.38
CA ASP A 559 8.25 8.50 12.87
C ASP A 559 8.51 8.08 11.41
N ILE A 560 9.29 8.87 10.65
CA ILE A 560 9.82 8.48 9.34
C ILE A 560 10.82 7.32 9.50
N ILE A 561 11.68 7.34 10.53
CA ILE A 561 12.58 6.20 10.83
C ILE A 561 11.75 4.95 11.18
N LEU A 562 10.71 5.11 12.00
CA LEU A 562 9.78 4.01 12.31
C LEU A 562 9.08 3.48 11.05
N LYS A 563 8.64 4.37 10.15
CA LYS A 563 8.07 4.00 8.84
C LYS A 563 9.06 3.16 8.04
N THR A 564 10.32 3.59 7.93
CA THR A 564 11.38 2.82 7.25
C THR A 564 11.60 1.44 7.90
N GLN A 565 11.56 1.35 9.23
CA GLN A 565 11.68 0.06 9.92
C GLN A 565 10.50 -0.85 9.61
N VAL A 566 9.27 -0.32 9.57
CA VAL A 566 8.07 -1.08 9.18
C VAL A 566 8.16 -1.51 7.72
N GLU A 567 8.64 -0.67 6.81
CA GLU A 567 8.88 -1.03 5.41
C GLU A 567 9.86 -2.20 5.29
N LYS A 568 10.99 -2.16 6.00
CA LYS A 568 11.94 -3.28 6.08
C LYS A 568 11.27 -4.56 6.60
N ILE A 569 10.39 -4.44 7.60
CA ILE A 569 9.64 -5.57 8.15
C ILE A 569 8.65 -6.14 7.13
N VAL A 570 7.89 -5.30 6.41
CA VAL A 570 6.97 -5.76 5.37
C VAL A 570 7.73 -6.44 4.23
N GLN A 571 8.87 -5.89 3.81
CA GLN A 571 9.72 -6.51 2.79
C GLN A 571 10.24 -7.89 3.23
N LYS A 572 10.71 -8.01 4.48
CA LYS A 572 11.32 -9.24 4.99
C LYS A 572 10.32 -10.30 5.47
N TYR A 573 9.22 -9.87 6.10
CA TYR A 573 8.26 -10.73 6.80
C TYR A 573 6.83 -10.59 6.28
N GLY A 574 6.61 -9.92 5.15
CA GLY A 574 5.28 -9.68 4.57
C GLY A 574 4.46 -10.96 4.35
N TYR A 575 5.12 -12.07 4.00
CA TYR A 575 4.48 -13.39 3.87
C TYR A 575 3.82 -13.89 5.17
N LYS A 576 4.20 -13.34 6.34
CA LYS A 576 3.58 -13.67 7.63
C LYS A 576 2.26 -12.95 7.86
N PHE A 577 1.96 -11.92 7.09
CA PHE A 577 0.74 -11.11 7.20
C PHE A 577 -0.34 -11.68 6.29
N LEU A 578 -1.54 -11.90 6.83
CA LEU A 578 -2.68 -12.45 6.08
C LEU A 578 -3.17 -11.46 5.01
N ASN A 579 -3.27 -10.19 5.40
CA ASN A 579 -3.50 -9.04 4.54
C ASN A 579 -2.35 -8.06 4.74
N THR A 580 -1.63 -7.72 3.67
CA THR A 580 -0.64 -6.65 3.68
C THR A 580 -1.37 -5.32 3.51
N LEU A 581 -1.27 -4.46 4.52
CA LEU A 581 -1.90 -3.14 4.54
C LEU A 581 -0.85 -2.05 4.27
N ASP A 582 -1.33 -0.83 4.03
CA ASP A 582 -0.46 0.34 3.89
C ASP A 582 0.42 0.54 5.13
N ILE A 583 1.65 0.98 4.89
CA ILE A 583 2.68 1.13 5.93
C ILE A 583 2.19 2.05 7.06
N GLU A 584 1.48 3.12 6.70
CA GLU A 584 0.92 4.10 7.62
C GLU A 584 -0.07 3.48 8.61
N VAL A 585 -0.82 2.45 8.19
CA VAL A 585 -1.76 1.71 9.06
C VAL A 585 -1.00 0.96 10.14
N TYR A 586 0.10 0.30 9.77
CA TYR A 586 0.94 -0.41 10.74
C TYR A 586 1.64 0.54 11.71
N VAL A 587 2.17 1.67 11.23
CA VAL A 587 2.79 2.70 12.09
C VAL A 587 1.76 3.26 13.07
N SER A 588 0.52 3.53 12.61
CA SER A 588 -0.57 3.99 13.47
C SER A 588 -0.91 2.99 14.58
N ALA A 589 -1.00 1.70 14.22
CA ALA A 589 -1.26 0.64 15.18
C ALA A 589 -0.15 0.49 16.23
N ILE A 590 1.12 0.65 15.84
CA ILE A 590 2.27 0.65 16.75
C ILE A 590 2.17 1.82 17.75
N HIS A 591 1.88 3.03 17.28
CA HIS A 591 1.65 4.18 18.17
C HIS A 591 0.48 3.97 19.13
N LYS A 592 -0.62 3.37 18.66
CA LYS A 592 -1.74 3.02 19.53
C LYS A 592 -1.30 2.06 20.64
N ARG A 593 -0.54 1.02 20.28
CA ARG A 593 0.00 0.07 21.27
C ARG A 593 0.98 0.74 22.24
N TYR A 594 1.78 1.73 21.82
CA TYR A 594 2.61 2.53 22.73
C TYR A 594 1.78 3.22 23.81
N LYS A 595 0.65 3.85 23.43
CA LYS A 595 -0.27 4.52 24.36
C LYS A 595 -0.89 3.51 25.32
N ASP A 596 -1.41 2.40 24.81
CA ASP A 596 -2.07 1.36 25.60
C ASP A 596 -1.10 0.74 26.63
N ASN A 597 0.10 0.37 26.18
CA ASN A 597 1.14 -0.18 27.06
C ASN A 597 1.56 0.82 28.15
N THR A 598 1.66 2.11 27.80
CA THR A 598 2.04 3.16 28.76
C THR A 598 0.94 3.40 29.78
N ASN A 599 -0.32 3.44 29.36
CA ASN A 599 -1.46 3.52 30.26
C ASN A 599 -1.45 2.39 31.29
N LEU A 600 -1.16 1.16 30.86
CA LEU A 600 -1.04 0.01 31.75
C LEU A 600 0.15 0.15 32.71
N CYS A 601 1.35 0.38 32.20
CA CYS A 601 2.58 0.39 33.01
C CYS A 601 2.60 1.54 34.03
N ILE A 602 2.15 2.73 33.65
CA ILE A 602 2.11 3.91 34.53
C ILE A 602 1.02 3.78 35.60
N THR A 603 -0.08 3.10 35.28
CA THR A 603 -1.13 2.77 36.27
C THR A 603 -0.61 1.80 37.32
N ILE A 604 0.16 0.78 36.92
CA ILE A 604 0.77 -0.21 37.84
C ILE A 604 1.86 0.43 38.72
N PHE A 605 2.63 1.38 38.18
CA PHE A 605 3.68 2.05 38.94
C PHE A 605 3.09 2.92 40.07
N ASN A 606 3.43 2.62 41.33
CA ASN A 606 2.85 3.27 42.51
C ASN A 606 3.90 3.86 43.48
N LYS A 607 5.16 3.98 43.04
CA LYS A 607 6.27 4.56 43.81
C LYS A 607 6.58 6.01 43.42
N GLU A 608 5.60 6.76 42.92
CA GLU A 608 5.81 8.14 42.44
C GLU A 608 6.44 9.08 43.47
N LYS A 609 6.08 8.96 44.76
CA LYS A 609 6.66 9.78 45.84
C LYS A 609 8.14 9.47 46.09
N GLU A 610 8.49 8.18 46.08
CA GLU A 610 9.87 7.73 46.30
C GLU A 610 10.76 8.16 45.13
N LEU A 611 10.26 8.05 43.90
CA LEU A 611 10.96 8.52 42.71
C LEU A 611 11.14 10.04 42.70
N TYR A 612 10.13 10.79 43.15
CA TYR A 612 10.19 12.25 43.23
C TYR A 612 11.34 12.71 44.15
N ALA A 613 11.43 12.12 45.35
CA ALA A 613 12.52 12.40 46.30
C ALA A 613 13.89 11.98 45.76
N LEU A 614 13.98 10.82 45.11
CA LEU A 614 15.21 10.35 44.48
C LEU A 614 15.70 11.34 43.41
N LEU A 615 14.80 11.92 42.61
CA LEU A 615 15.16 12.89 41.57
C LEU A 615 15.61 14.24 42.14
N GLU A 616 14.99 14.70 43.23
CA GLU A 616 15.43 15.89 43.97
C GLU A 616 16.91 15.74 44.41
N ASP A 617 17.25 14.58 44.98
CA ASP A 617 18.62 14.26 45.38
C ASP A 617 19.57 14.13 44.18
N LEU A 618 19.17 13.41 43.11
CA LEU A 618 20.03 13.14 41.95
C LEU A 618 20.34 14.39 41.09
N LEU A 619 19.46 15.38 41.11
CA LEU A 619 19.57 16.62 40.34
C LEU A 619 20.14 17.77 41.16
N GLU A 620 20.21 17.63 42.49
CA GLU A 620 20.68 18.68 43.41
C GLU A 620 19.86 19.97 43.32
N VAL A 621 18.54 19.86 43.10
CA VAL A 621 17.60 20.98 42.98
C VAL A 621 16.46 20.82 43.96
N SER A 622 16.11 21.87 44.71
CA SER A 622 14.94 21.85 45.59
C SER A 622 13.64 21.87 44.76
N LEU A 623 12.82 20.84 44.92
CA LEU A 623 11.54 20.70 44.26
C LEU A 623 10.38 21.20 45.13
N ILE A 624 9.21 21.43 44.53
CA ILE A 624 7.99 21.72 45.30
C ILE A 624 7.68 20.50 46.20
N PRO A 625 7.42 20.68 47.50
CA PRO A 625 7.14 19.56 48.40
C PRO A 625 6.02 18.67 47.89
N TYR A 626 6.27 17.36 47.84
CA TYR A 626 5.29 16.39 47.36
C TYR A 626 4.04 16.37 48.25
N GLU A 627 2.89 16.70 47.68
CA GLU A 627 1.58 16.64 48.32
C GLU A 627 0.79 15.39 47.92
N LYS A 628 -0.21 15.01 48.71
CA LYS A 628 -1.10 13.87 48.37
C LYS A 628 -1.86 14.14 47.05
N ASN A 629 -2.18 15.40 46.78
CA ASN A 629 -2.80 15.85 45.54
C ASN A 629 -1.74 16.55 44.69
N ILE A 630 -1.41 15.97 43.54
CA ILE A 630 -0.49 16.57 42.58
C ILE A 630 -1.15 17.81 41.98
N SER A 631 -0.41 18.91 41.90
CA SER A 631 -0.83 20.17 41.28
C SER A 631 -0.14 20.40 39.93
N LEU A 632 -0.65 21.31 39.11
CA LEU A 632 -0.02 21.70 37.85
C LEU A 632 1.43 22.19 38.04
N GLY A 633 1.74 22.82 39.18
CA GLY A 633 3.11 23.22 39.53
C GLY A 633 4.07 22.03 39.67
N HIS A 634 3.57 20.86 40.11
CA HIS A 634 4.38 19.65 40.27
C HIS A 634 4.88 19.10 38.95
N ILE A 635 4.06 19.09 37.89
CA ILE A 635 4.47 18.61 36.56
C ILE A 635 5.27 19.68 35.81
N THR A 636 4.82 20.93 35.82
CA THR A 636 5.42 22.02 35.01
C THR A 636 6.86 22.35 35.42
N GLN A 637 7.21 22.21 36.71
CA GLN A 637 8.61 22.38 37.15
C GLN A 637 9.56 21.32 36.58
N LEU A 638 9.05 20.14 36.21
CA LEU A 638 9.88 19.04 35.72
C LEU A 638 10.27 19.23 34.25
N PHE A 639 9.51 20.01 33.46
CA PHE A 639 9.84 20.22 32.05
C PHE A 639 11.21 20.87 31.88
N PRO A 640 11.53 22.04 32.49
CA PRO A 640 12.85 22.64 32.36
C PRO A 640 14.01 21.73 32.82
N LEU A 641 13.78 20.90 33.86
CA LEU A 641 14.76 19.93 34.36
C LEU A 641 15.02 18.85 33.31
N LEU A 642 13.97 18.23 32.76
CA LEU A 642 14.07 17.25 31.69
C LEU A 642 14.76 17.83 30.45
N GLU A 643 14.39 19.04 30.05
CA GLU A 643 15.02 19.72 28.91
C GLU A 643 16.52 19.98 29.14
N THR A 644 16.93 20.24 30.39
CA THR A 644 18.34 20.44 30.76
C THR A 644 19.12 19.13 30.69
N GLU A 645 18.56 18.04 31.23
CA GLU A 645 19.20 16.72 31.16
C GLU A 645 19.26 16.20 29.71
N ILE A 646 18.25 16.44 28.87
CA ILE A 646 18.30 16.09 27.43
C ILE A 646 19.46 16.81 26.74
N ARG A 647 19.67 18.10 27.03
CA ARG A 647 20.79 18.86 26.46
C ARG A 647 22.14 18.34 26.97
N GLN A 648 22.22 17.95 28.24
CA GLN A 648 23.43 17.32 28.79
C GLN A 648 23.72 15.99 28.09
N LEU A 649 22.71 15.15 27.90
CA LEU A 649 22.83 13.91 27.15
C LEU A 649 23.30 14.17 25.71
N GLY A 650 22.68 15.11 25.00
CA GLY A 650 23.08 15.49 23.64
C GLY A 650 24.56 15.89 23.54
N LYS A 651 25.07 16.68 24.50
CA LYS A 651 26.48 17.06 24.55
C LYS A 651 27.42 15.87 24.67
N LEU A 652 27.05 14.81 25.41
CA LEU A 652 27.86 13.59 25.54
C LEU A 652 28.01 12.85 24.20
N PHE A 653 27.07 13.04 23.28
CA PHE A 653 27.10 12.50 21.91
C PHE A 653 27.61 13.51 20.87
N GLY A 654 28.19 14.64 21.31
CA GLY A 654 28.73 15.67 20.41
C GLY A 654 27.67 16.55 19.72
N ILE A 655 26.40 16.46 20.14
CA ILE A 655 25.32 17.27 19.56
C ILE A 655 25.34 18.67 20.16
N VAL A 656 25.40 19.68 19.30
CA VAL A 656 25.43 21.09 19.71
C VAL A 656 24.07 21.48 20.29
N PRO A 657 24.00 21.97 21.55
CA PRO A 657 22.73 22.30 22.20
C PRO A 657 22.15 23.66 21.75
N PHE A 658 22.88 24.42 20.92
CA PHE A 658 22.50 25.76 20.45
C PHE A 658 22.07 25.73 18.98
N LYS A 659 21.24 26.68 18.55
CA LYS A 659 20.79 26.77 17.16
C LYS A 659 21.97 27.07 16.24
N GLU A 660 22.10 26.36 15.14
CA GLU A 660 23.24 26.52 14.22
C GLU A 660 22.95 27.56 13.12
N SER A 661 22.34 28.69 13.50
CA SER A 661 22.11 29.82 12.59
C SER A 661 22.90 31.04 13.04
N LEU A 662 23.44 31.81 12.09
CA LEU A 662 24.25 33.01 12.37
C LEU A 662 23.52 34.03 13.27
N ASN A 663 22.19 34.06 13.21
CA ASN A 663 21.37 35.02 13.95
C ASN A 663 20.87 34.49 15.30
N ASP A 664 20.90 33.18 15.55
CA ASP A 664 20.35 32.58 16.78
C ASP A 664 21.34 31.67 17.53
N PHE A 665 22.65 31.73 17.26
CA PHE A 665 23.66 30.81 17.80
C PHE A 665 23.80 30.75 19.33
N MET A 666 23.25 31.71 20.07
CA MET A 666 23.20 31.68 21.54
C MET A 666 21.86 31.18 22.10
N LYS A 667 20.86 30.91 21.24
CA LYS A 667 19.58 30.32 21.65
C LYS A 667 19.69 28.79 21.67
N PHE A 668 19.11 28.16 22.68
CA PHE A 668 19.06 26.69 22.74
C PHE A 668 18.24 26.10 21.59
N LYS A 669 18.67 24.94 21.10
CA LYS A 669 17.84 24.05 20.29
C LYS A 669 16.65 23.56 21.13
N ASP A 670 15.58 23.25 20.42
CA ASP A 670 14.45 22.55 21.02
C ASP A 670 14.89 21.14 21.49
N PRO A 671 14.50 20.71 22.70
CA PRO A 671 14.84 19.38 23.22
C PRO A 671 14.41 18.24 22.28
N SER A 672 13.27 18.38 21.60
CA SER A 672 12.80 17.38 20.64
C SER A 672 13.75 17.24 19.45
N SER A 673 14.39 18.32 19.00
CA SER A 673 15.39 18.26 17.93
C SER A 673 16.64 17.51 18.36
N ILE A 674 17.11 17.72 19.61
CA ILE A 674 18.26 16.98 20.14
C ILE A 674 17.93 15.49 20.27
N LEU A 675 16.74 15.14 20.76
CA LEU A 675 16.31 13.75 20.84
C LEU A 675 16.17 13.09 19.46
N ARG A 676 15.61 13.79 18.46
CA ARG A 676 15.51 13.29 17.08
C ARG A 676 16.89 12.99 16.50
N GLU A 677 17.85 13.91 16.68
CA GLU A 677 19.23 13.74 16.23
C GLU A 677 19.92 12.56 16.93
N LEU A 678 19.75 12.42 18.26
CA LEU A 678 20.25 11.27 19.03
C LEU A 678 19.67 9.94 18.54
N ILE A 679 18.34 9.86 18.42
CA ILE A 679 17.64 8.65 18.00
C ILE A 679 18.07 8.25 16.58
N ASN A 680 18.18 9.23 15.67
CA ASN A 680 18.62 8.99 14.32
C ASN A 680 20.06 8.45 14.28
N ASN A 681 20.99 9.10 14.97
CA ASN A 681 22.40 8.66 14.98
C ASN A 681 22.53 7.24 15.55
N LEU A 682 21.84 6.94 16.65
CA LEU A 682 21.89 5.62 17.27
C LEU A 682 21.18 4.54 16.44
N TYR A 683 20.07 4.88 15.78
CA TYR A 683 19.40 3.96 14.87
C TYR A 683 20.29 3.62 13.67
N LEU A 684 20.98 4.60 13.08
CA LEU A 684 21.92 4.38 11.98
C LEU A 684 23.13 3.53 12.40
N GLU A 685 23.63 3.71 13.63
CA GLU A 685 24.75 2.94 14.15
C GLU A 685 24.37 1.48 14.51
N LEU A 686 23.16 1.28 15.04
CA LEU A 686 22.71 -0.01 15.58
C LEU A 686 21.80 -0.82 14.64
N ASP A 687 21.35 -0.22 13.54
CA ASP A 687 20.32 -0.74 12.62
C ASP A 687 19.05 -1.24 13.34
N GLY A 688 18.59 -0.49 14.35
CA GLY A 688 17.40 -0.85 15.10
C GLY A 688 17.14 -0.01 16.35
N PHE A 689 15.98 -0.24 16.98
CA PHE A 689 15.53 0.51 18.16
C PHE A 689 15.82 -0.18 19.50
N GLU A 690 16.30 -1.43 19.49
CA GLU A 690 16.35 -2.32 20.66
C GLU A 690 17.14 -1.76 21.84
N ARG A 691 18.16 -0.91 21.61
CA ARG A 691 19.02 -0.35 22.68
C ARG A 691 18.63 1.06 23.11
N ILE A 692 17.58 1.64 22.52
CA ILE A 692 17.11 3.01 22.81
C ILE A 692 15.62 3.12 23.17
N PRO A 693 15.01 2.14 23.87
CA PRO A 693 13.58 2.18 24.22
C PRO A 693 13.23 3.40 25.10
N ASP A 694 14.14 3.82 25.97
CA ASP A 694 14.01 4.98 26.85
C ASP A 694 14.08 6.31 26.10
N LEU A 695 14.93 6.45 25.07
CA LEU A 695 14.93 7.65 24.23
C LEU A 695 13.64 7.77 23.42
N LEU A 696 13.16 6.65 22.88
CA LEU A 696 11.86 6.59 22.21
C LEU A 696 10.72 6.90 23.17
N PHE A 697 10.76 6.38 24.40
CA PHE A 697 9.78 6.69 25.45
C PHE A 697 9.71 8.20 25.68
N VAL A 698 10.87 8.83 25.94
CA VAL A 698 10.93 10.27 26.20
C VAL A 698 10.42 11.06 25.00
N TYR A 699 10.87 10.73 23.78
CA TYR A 699 10.44 11.43 22.58
C TYR A 699 8.94 11.29 22.33
N HIS A 700 8.42 10.05 22.27
CA HIS A 700 7.04 9.79 21.93
C HIS A 700 6.08 10.38 22.97
N PHE A 701 6.36 10.20 24.26
CA PHE A 701 5.39 10.59 25.28
C PHE A 701 5.50 12.06 25.70
N MET A 702 6.69 12.67 25.63
CA MET A 702 6.84 14.08 26.01
C MET A 702 6.67 15.04 24.84
N TYR A 703 7.07 14.69 23.61
CA TYR A 703 7.26 15.66 22.53
C TYR A 703 6.59 15.32 21.18
N ASN A 704 6.15 14.08 20.96
CA ASN A 704 5.58 13.67 19.66
C ASN A 704 4.05 13.77 19.65
N SER A 705 3.50 14.58 18.73
CA SER A 705 2.05 14.75 18.53
C SER A 705 1.31 13.54 17.99
N ASN A 706 1.99 12.56 17.38
CA ASN A 706 1.36 11.28 17.03
C ASN A 706 1.09 10.42 18.28
N SER A 707 1.74 10.74 19.40
CA SER A 707 1.67 10.00 20.67
C SER A 707 0.95 10.80 21.76
N LEU A 708 1.58 11.02 22.93
CA LEU A 708 0.93 11.69 24.08
C LEU A 708 1.24 13.18 24.18
N ASN A 709 2.41 13.61 23.66
CA ASN A 709 2.85 15.00 23.58
C ASN A 709 2.68 15.81 24.89
N ILE A 710 2.91 15.17 26.05
CA ILE A 710 2.52 15.70 27.38
C ILE A 710 3.03 17.11 27.61
N ARG A 711 4.27 17.41 27.22
CA ARG A 711 4.86 18.73 27.44
C ARG A 711 4.08 19.82 26.71
N ASN A 712 3.72 19.58 25.45
CA ASN A 712 3.05 20.57 24.62
C ASN A 712 1.56 20.69 24.98
N GLU A 713 0.87 19.57 25.22
CA GLU A 713 -0.53 19.57 25.62
C GLU A 713 -0.73 20.25 26.98
N CYS A 714 0.19 20.03 27.94
CA CYS A 714 0.15 20.66 29.26
C CYS A 714 0.45 22.17 29.20
N ILE A 715 1.55 22.58 28.55
CA ILE A 715 1.94 24.01 28.48
C ILE A 715 0.92 24.86 27.73
N HIS A 716 0.26 24.30 26.72
CA HIS A 716 -0.79 25.00 25.97
C HIS A 716 -2.18 24.88 26.60
N GLY A 717 -2.30 24.23 27.77
CA GLY A 717 -3.56 24.11 28.49
C GLY A 717 -4.62 23.31 27.74
N ARG A 718 -4.21 22.26 27.00
CA ARG A 718 -5.13 21.35 26.29
C ARG A 718 -5.44 20.07 27.07
N ASP A 719 -4.45 19.48 27.74
CA ASP A 719 -4.61 18.26 28.57
C ASP A 719 -3.56 18.21 29.70
N TYR A 720 -3.65 17.22 30.59
CA TYR A 720 -2.77 16.98 31.75
C TYR A 720 -2.78 18.14 32.77
N ILE A 721 -3.93 18.79 32.94
CA ILE A 721 -4.10 19.98 33.80
C ILE A 721 -4.70 19.63 35.16
N GLU A 722 -5.60 18.65 35.21
CA GLU A 722 -6.28 18.22 36.44
C GLU A 722 -6.61 16.72 36.47
N GLY A 723 -7.06 16.23 37.63
CA GLY A 723 -7.57 14.88 37.80
C GLY A 723 -6.58 13.75 37.47
N CYS A 724 -7.10 12.68 36.87
CA CYS A 724 -6.32 11.49 36.52
C CYS A 724 -5.31 11.77 35.40
N SER A 725 -5.62 12.63 34.44
CA SER A 725 -4.68 12.97 33.35
C SER A 725 -3.47 13.73 33.91
N LEU A 726 -3.67 14.72 34.80
CA LEU A 726 -2.54 15.38 35.48
C LEU A 726 -1.65 14.39 36.22
N LYS A 727 -2.24 13.47 37.00
CA LYS A 727 -1.47 12.46 37.74
C LYS A 727 -0.68 11.54 36.80
N PHE A 728 -1.28 11.14 35.69
CA PHE A 728 -0.65 10.32 34.66
C PHE A 728 0.52 11.08 33.98
N GLY A 729 0.29 12.30 33.51
CA GLY A 729 1.31 13.14 32.88
C GLY A 729 2.48 13.43 33.82
N PHE A 730 2.21 13.63 35.11
CA PHE A 730 3.23 13.78 36.15
C PHE A 730 4.11 12.54 36.28
N LYS A 731 3.51 11.35 36.38
CA LYS A 731 4.26 10.08 36.46
C LYS A 731 5.11 9.82 35.22
N VAL A 732 4.57 10.06 34.03
CA VAL A 732 5.31 9.89 32.77
C VAL A 732 6.49 10.87 32.70
N THR A 733 6.28 12.13 33.11
CA THR A 733 7.34 13.15 33.13
C THR A 733 8.45 12.79 34.14
N LEU A 734 8.09 12.28 35.32
CA LEU A 734 9.06 11.77 36.29
C LEU A 734 9.89 10.61 35.72
N MET A 735 9.24 9.66 35.06
CA MET A 735 9.92 8.53 34.44
C MET A 735 10.84 8.98 33.32
N ALA A 736 10.40 9.90 32.46
CA ALA A 736 11.22 10.47 31.39
C ALA A 736 12.49 11.14 31.96
N LEU A 737 12.34 11.95 33.01
CA LEU A 737 13.47 12.60 33.68
C LEU A 737 14.43 11.58 34.30
N TYR A 738 13.89 10.56 34.97
CA TYR A 738 14.70 9.51 35.57
C TYR A 738 15.46 8.67 34.53
N MET A 739 14.82 8.33 33.40
CA MET A 739 15.45 7.61 32.29
C MET A 739 16.65 8.36 31.71
N VAL A 740 16.48 9.67 31.42
CA VAL A 740 17.57 10.48 30.86
C VAL A 740 18.73 10.58 31.86
N ARG A 741 18.43 10.85 33.13
CA ARG A 741 19.45 10.95 34.18
C ARG A 741 20.19 9.63 34.39
N TYR A 742 19.45 8.53 34.43
CA TYR A 742 20.01 7.19 34.55
C TYR A 742 20.98 6.88 33.40
N ARG A 743 20.58 7.18 32.15
CA ARG A 743 21.45 6.98 30.96
C ARG A 743 22.72 7.82 31.03
N ILE A 744 22.63 9.09 31.43
CA ILE A 744 23.80 9.96 31.63
C ILE A 744 24.77 9.32 32.64
N ASN A 745 24.27 8.89 33.79
CA ASN A 745 25.10 8.28 34.83
C ASN A 745 25.79 6.99 34.36
N VAL A 746 25.09 6.14 33.59
CA VAL A 746 25.68 4.94 32.99
C VAL A 746 26.81 5.30 32.03
N ILE A 747 26.61 6.28 31.15
CA ILE A 747 27.64 6.72 30.19
C ILE A 747 28.87 7.27 30.93
N LEU A 748 28.66 8.17 31.89
CA LEU A 748 29.76 8.77 32.67
C LEU A 748 30.55 7.72 33.45
N THR A 749 29.87 6.74 34.05
CA THR A 749 30.52 5.64 34.79
C THR A 749 31.35 4.74 33.86
N ASN A 750 30.90 4.52 32.62
CA ASN A 750 31.67 3.73 31.66
C ASN A 750 32.87 4.52 31.12
N LEU A 751 32.71 5.83 30.89
CA LEU A 751 33.81 6.71 30.47
C LEU A 751 34.88 6.87 31.54
N SER A 752 34.53 6.84 32.83
CA SER A 752 35.53 6.86 33.91
C SER A 752 36.32 5.56 33.95
N LYS A 753 35.65 4.40 33.83
CA LYS A 753 36.33 3.09 33.77
C LYS A 753 37.30 2.98 32.60
N MET A 754 36.92 3.47 31.42
CA MET A 754 37.79 3.47 30.23
C MET A 754 39.00 4.41 30.33
N LYS A 755 39.05 5.32 31.30
CA LYS A 755 40.22 6.18 31.56
C LYS A 755 41.18 5.58 32.59
N ASP A 756 40.70 4.60 33.35
CA ASP A 756 41.47 3.90 34.38
C ASP A 756 42.10 2.58 33.85
N ASP A 757 41.71 2.13 32.64
CA ASP A 757 42.33 1.07 31.82
C ASP A 757 43.24 1.69 30.73
#